data_AF-A0A4Q5YYY3-F1
#
_entry.id   AF-A0A4Q5YYY3-F1
#
_cell.length_a   1.000
_cell.length_b   1.000
_cell.length_c   1.000
_cell.angle_alpha   90.00
_cell.angle_beta   90.00
_cell.angle_gamma   90.00
#
_symmetry.space_group_name_H-M   'P 1'
#
loop_
_entity.id
_entity.type
_entity.pdbx_description
1 polymer ?
#
loop_
_entity_poly.entity_id
_entity_poly.type
_entity_poly.pdbx_seq_one_letter_code
_entity_poly.pdbx_strand_id
1 'polypeptide(L)'
;MAKLFLRISLFLISLVQGVNTAQAQNGDQILDGIGETGMIARYVFNGDLREWSRNNLHSKLVGGEAAFVNDVRFGRVLSLPGDNNVFVSLPSDALTNLESLSISGWIYLRSKQPGQRFFDFGKDASRHFFAAPVGTTSQEGFQSVITFEKSAKKGALAPVIETNKWVHLAVVIDIPSKTMTTYVESKPVGETKDIPKELTEVFGQQPGEKMLYIGKSLVPGDPYLDALVSDFRIYRIPLTVGQVAGIYNHSQRGRGVNEGTANTNRRRAEDTLPRFSPATAQLYNNYLVGVSDVNVETEVGNLPRLPAYIPASYNNKVKGSKVRVLWPAPTDNSGVLKPGNFTVTGRIPGTDFQPKAFVIVKAAKKATAPGLKLATFNLNQVSLQTTAQGSKSKFIENRDKFVNTLAKTDPNSFLYMFRHAFGQKQPEGAKPLGVWDSRATKLRGHATGHYLTAIAQAYASTGYDKTLQNEFAQKMDYMVNTLYELSQLSGKPKEGNGSYVSDPAAVPPGPGKTGYDSDLSDTAIRNDYWNWGKGFISAYPPDQFIMLEKGAKYGGQKNQIWAPYYTLHKILAGLLDVYEVSGNKKALEIASGMGNWVYTRLSKVPTDTLIKMWNTYIAGEFGGMNEVMARMYRITGKSNHLKTAQLFDNIRVFFGDTAHTHGLAKNVDLFRGLHANQHIPQAVGSIETYRVTSNPEYFKVADNFWYKMVNDYMYSIGGVAGARNPANAECFTAQPGTLYENGFA
;
A
#
# COMPACT_ATOMS: atom_id res chain seq x y z
N MET A 1 -47.41 40.16 -15.17
CA MET A 1 -47.48 38.68 -15.12
C MET A 1 -46.11 37.97 -15.15
N ALA A 2 -45.06 38.50 -15.78
CA ALA A 2 -43.76 37.80 -15.89
C ALA A 2 -42.94 37.67 -14.58
N LYS A 3 -43.10 38.58 -13.61
CA LYS A 3 -42.34 38.54 -12.33
C LYS A 3 -42.90 37.56 -11.28
N LEU A 4 -44.17 37.13 -11.41
CA LEU A 4 -44.79 36.18 -10.49
C LEU A 4 -44.47 34.72 -10.89
N PHE A 5 -44.36 34.43 -12.19
CA PHE A 5 -43.96 33.12 -12.70
C PHE A 5 -42.51 32.76 -12.36
N LEU A 6 -41.58 33.73 -12.42
CA LEU A 6 -40.17 33.45 -12.11
C LEU A 6 -39.92 33.13 -10.62
N ARG A 7 -40.73 33.69 -9.72
CA ARG A 7 -40.61 33.42 -8.27
C ARG A 7 -41.23 32.08 -7.87
N ILE A 8 -42.28 31.63 -8.55
CA ILE A 8 -42.89 30.30 -8.28
C ILE A 8 -42.02 29.18 -8.85
N SER A 9 -41.35 29.38 -10.00
CA SER A 9 -40.40 28.40 -10.55
C SER A 9 -39.11 28.26 -9.72
N LEU A 10 -38.64 29.33 -9.07
CA LEU A 10 -37.48 29.27 -8.17
C LEU A 10 -37.82 28.63 -6.81
N PHE A 11 -39.08 28.69 -6.36
CA PHE A 11 -39.51 28.06 -5.10
C PHE A 11 -39.81 26.55 -5.28
N LEU A 12 -40.32 26.11 -6.44
CA LEU A 12 -40.56 24.67 -6.68
C LEU A 12 -39.28 23.85 -6.95
N ILE A 13 -38.20 24.49 -7.44
CA ILE A 13 -36.89 23.81 -7.61
C ILE A 13 -36.18 23.58 -6.27
N SER A 14 -36.62 24.23 -5.19
CA SER A 14 -36.03 24.13 -3.85
C SER A 14 -36.57 22.98 -2.98
N LEU A 15 -37.59 22.23 -3.43
CA LEU A 15 -38.29 21.23 -2.59
C LEU A 15 -38.15 19.76 -3.04
N VAL A 16 -37.30 19.45 -4.01
CA VAL A 16 -36.94 18.05 -4.35
C VAL A 16 -35.43 17.92 -4.51
N GLN A 17 -34.67 18.21 -3.45
CA GLN A 17 -33.34 17.64 -3.28
C GLN A 17 -33.41 16.57 -2.20
N GLY A 18 -33.76 15.37 -2.64
CA GLY A 18 -33.67 14.17 -1.83
C GLY A 18 -32.26 14.04 -1.26
N VAL A 19 -32.20 13.90 0.05
CA VAL A 19 -30.98 13.76 0.84
C VAL A 19 -30.25 12.48 0.39
N ASN A 20 -29.29 12.60 -0.52
CA ASN A 20 -28.39 11.51 -0.87
C ASN A 20 -27.34 11.37 0.24
N THR A 21 -27.65 10.56 1.24
CA THR A 21 -26.67 10.09 2.23
C THR A 21 -25.66 9.18 1.52
N ALA A 22 -24.52 9.75 1.10
CA ALA A 22 -23.39 9.01 0.57
C ALA A 22 -22.67 8.26 1.71
N GLN A 23 -22.81 6.93 1.74
CA GLN A 23 -21.94 6.03 2.51
C GLN A 23 -20.60 5.88 1.77
N ALA A 24 -19.46 6.09 2.45
CA ALA A 24 -18.12 6.04 1.86
C ALA A 24 -17.57 4.61 1.73
N GLN A 25 -16.24 4.44 1.68
CA GLN A 25 -15.55 3.39 0.93
C GLN A 25 -14.81 2.25 1.68
N ASN A 26 -15.16 0.97 1.56
CA ASN A 26 -14.32 -0.11 2.13
C ASN A 26 -13.05 -0.33 1.26
N GLY A 27 -11.88 -0.33 1.88
CA GLY A 27 -10.57 -0.61 1.27
C GLY A 27 -10.19 -2.10 1.25
N ASP A 28 -11.14 -2.98 0.93
CA ASP A 28 -10.98 -4.44 1.13
C ASP A 28 -10.01 -5.13 0.14
N GLN A 29 -9.42 -4.42 -0.83
CA GLN A 29 -8.56 -5.00 -1.87
C GLN A 29 -7.34 -5.75 -1.29
N ILE A 30 -6.76 -5.24 -0.21
CA ILE A 30 -5.60 -5.88 0.44
C ILE A 30 -6.03 -7.07 1.33
N LEU A 31 -7.28 -7.07 1.79
CA LEU A 31 -7.85 -8.16 2.58
C LEU A 31 -8.06 -9.43 1.75
N ASP A 32 -8.20 -9.30 0.43
CA ASP A 32 -8.36 -10.42 -0.52
C ASP A 32 -7.04 -11.23 -0.74
N GLY A 33 -5.92 -10.79 -0.16
CA GLY A 33 -4.61 -11.42 -0.39
C GLY A 33 -4.15 -11.28 -1.84
N ILE A 34 -4.47 -10.12 -2.43
CA ILE A 34 -4.07 -9.68 -3.78
C ILE A 34 -3.27 -8.39 -3.59
N GLY A 35 -2.02 -8.38 -4.04
CA GLY A 35 -1.19 -7.18 -3.98
C GLY A 35 -1.81 -6.02 -4.77
N GLU A 36 -1.51 -4.78 -4.37
CA GLU A 36 -2.11 -3.58 -4.94
C GLU A 36 -1.92 -3.46 -6.46
N THR A 37 -0.78 -3.94 -6.98
CA THR A 37 -0.45 -3.96 -8.40
C THR A 37 -1.31 -4.92 -9.24
N GLY A 38 -1.99 -5.88 -8.59
CA GLY A 38 -2.81 -6.87 -9.28
C GLY A 38 -4.17 -6.36 -9.75
N MET A 39 -4.75 -5.32 -9.12
CA MET A 39 -6.06 -4.78 -9.51
C MET A 39 -5.92 -3.66 -10.53
N ILE A 40 -6.73 -3.74 -11.58
CA ILE A 40 -6.87 -2.69 -12.59
C ILE A 40 -7.95 -1.72 -12.18
N ALA A 41 -9.15 -2.22 -11.86
CA ALA A 41 -10.29 -1.39 -11.55
C ALA A 41 -11.29 -2.11 -10.63
N ARG A 42 -12.01 -1.35 -9.81
CA ARG A 42 -13.13 -1.82 -9.00
C ARG A 42 -14.27 -0.80 -9.04
N TYR A 43 -15.46 -1.22 -9.39
CA TYR A 43 -16.65 -0.39 -9.43
C TYR A 43 -17.67 -0.99 -8.46
N VAL A 44 -17.80 -0.37 -7.28
CA VAL A 44 -18.73 -0.85 -6.25
C VAL A 44 -20.18 -0.63 -6.67
N PHE A 45 -20.42 0.43 -7.48
CA PHE A 45 -21.75 0.88 -7.92
C PHE A 45 -22.71 1.24 -6.77
N ASN A 46 -22.16 1.74 -5.66
CA ASN A 46 -22.92 2.19 -4.50
C ASN A 46 -23.34 3.66 -4.61
N GLY A 47 -24.18 3.98 -5.60
CA GLY A 47 -24.70 5.32 -5.83
C GLY A 47 -23.84 6.23 -6.71
N ASP A 48 -22.71 5.74 -7.22
CA ASP A 48 -21.90 6.43 -8.22
C ASP A 48 -21.20 5.45 -9.18
N LEU A 49 -20.63 5.99 -10.26
CA LEU A 49 -19.87 5.28 -11.29
C LEU A 49 -18.36 5.37 -11.08
N ARG A 50 -17.94 5.80 -9.88
CA ARG A 50 -16.53 5.98 -9.58
C ARG A 50 -15.84 4.62 -9.54
N GLU A 51 -14.58 4.69 -9.90
CA GLU A 51 -13.66 3.58 -9.85
C GLU A 51 -12.89 3.67 -8.52
N TRP A 52 -12.76 2.55 -7.84
CA TRP A 52 -12.37 2.43 -6.43
C TRP A 52 -11.00 1.81 -6.23
N SER A 53 -10.38 1.29 -7.29
CA SER A 53 -8.95 1.10 -7.37
C SER A 53 -8.26 2.48 -7.45
N ARG A 54 -6.95 2.47 -7.27
CA ARG A 54 -6.15 3.69 -7.19
C ARG A 54 -5.70 4.21 -8.56
N ASN A 55 -6.25 3.66 -9.65
CA ASN A 55 -5.86 3.95 -11.02
C ASN A 55 -6.69 5.06 -11.69
N ASN A 56 -7.71 5.59 -10.99
CA ASN A 56 -8.54 6.70 -11.45
C ASN A 56 -9.30 6.41 -12.76
N LEU A 57 -9.68 5.15 -12.98
CA LEU A 57 -10.32 4.68 -14.21
C LEU A 57 -11.85 4.81 -14.14
N HIS A 58 -12.35 5.99 -13.75
CA HIS A 58 -13.78 6.25 -13.54
C HIS A 58 -14.63 5.87 -14.76
N SER A 59 -15.70 5.11 -14.51
CA SER A 59 -16.62 4.69 -15.56
C SER A 59 -17.62 5.78 -15.90
N LYS A 60 -18.23 5.67 -17.08
CA LYS A 60 -19.29 6.57 -17.54
C LYS A 60 -20.52 5.75 -17.89
N LEU A 61 -21.70 6.30 -17.67
CA LEU A 61 -22.93 5.73 -18.20
C LEU A 61 -23.21 6.32 -19.58
N VAL A 62 -23.71 5.48 -20.47
CA VAL A 62 -24.12 5.84 -21.83
C VAL A 62 -25.59 5.48 -21.98
N GLY A 63 -26.36 6.31 -22.70
CA GLY A 63 -27.76 6.03 -23.05
C GLY A 63 -28.82 6.56 -22.09
N GLY A 64 -28.46 7.20 -20.96
CA GLY A 64 -29.42 7.76 -20.01
C GLY A 64 -28.80 8.17 -18.68
N GLU A 65 -29.64 8.41 -17.66
CA GLU A 65 -29.20 8.63 -16.28
C GLU A 65 -29.02 7.32 -15.50
N ALA A 66 -28.12 7.32 -14.52
CA ALA A 66 -27.80 6.14 -13.72
C ALA A 66 -28.90 5.85 -12.70
N ALA A 67 -29.67 4.78 -12.93
CA ALA A 67 -30.60 4.27 -11.94
C ALA A 67 -29.81 3.49 -10.86
N PHE A 68 -29.74 4.05 -9.64
CA PHE A 68 -29.21 3.34 -8.47
C PHE A 68 -30.34 2.99 -7.50
N VAL A 69 -30.58 1.69 -7.30
CA VAL A 69 -31.65 1.18 -6.43
C VAL A 69 -31.10 0.71 -5.08
N ASN A 70 -31.92 0.77 -4.04
CA ASN A 70 -31.57 0.22 -2.73
C ASN A 70 -31.64 -1.31 -2.78
N ASP A 71 -30.66 -1.96 -2.17
CA ASP A 71 -30.51 -3.39 -2.07
C ASP A 71 -30.09 -3.76 -0.65
N VAL A 72 -30.72 -4.80 -0.09
CA VAL A 72 -30.53 -5.23 1.30
C VAL A 72 -29.09 -5.73 1.55
N ARG A 73 -28.45 -6.29 0.52
CA ARG A 73 -27.14 -6.91 0.63
C ARG A 73 -26.00 -5.93 0.37
N PHE A 74 -26.12 -5.09 -0.67
CA PHE A 74 -25.03 -4.24 -1.15
C PHE A 74 -25.22 -2.74 -0.87
N GLY A 75 -26.35 -2.34 -0.30
CA GLY A 75 -26.66 -0.93 -0.02
C GLY A 75 -27.33 -0.29 -1.22
N ARG A 76 -26.60 0.44 -2.07
CA ARG A 76 -27.09 0.85 -3.39
C ARG A 76 -26.37 0.08 -4.49
N VAL A 77 -27.06 -0.21 -5.57
CA VAL A 77 -26.53 -0.97 -6.71
C VAL A 77 -26.95 -0.31 -8.02
N LEU A 78 -26.17 -0.50 -9.07
CA LEU A 78 -26.52 -0.05 -10.41
C LEU A 78 -27.64 -0.93 -10.98
N SER A 79 -28.69 -0.31 -11.53
CA SER A 79 -29.77 -0.98 -12.24
C SER A 79 -29.65 -0.71 -13.73
N LEU A 80 -29.43 -1.75 -14.53
CA LEU A 80 -29.47 -1.70 -15.99
C LEU A 80 -30.82 -2.27 -16.45
N PRO A 81 -31.64 -1.51 -17.19
CA PRO A 81 -33.04 -1.86 -17.44
C PRO A 81 -33.27 -2.82 -18.61
N GLY A 82 -32.24 -3.12 -19.42
CA GLY A 82 -32.36 -3.97 -20.62
C GLY A 82 -33.01 -3.30 -21.84
N ASP A 83 -33.74 -2.20 -21.65
CA ASP A 83 -34.24 -1.31 -22.70
C ASP A 83 -33.48 0.03 -22.72
N ASN A 84 -33.67 0.87 -23.74
CA ASN A 84 -33.15 2.25 -23.79
C ASN A 84 -31.63 2.46 -24.01
N ASN A 85 -30.89 1.51 -24.59
CA ASN A 85 -29.46 1.67 -24.91
C ASN A 85 -28.57 2.05 -23.69
N VAL A 86 -28.99 1.73 -22.45
CA VAL A 86 -28.27 2.10 -21.23
C VAL A 86 -27.19 1.07 -20.88
N PHE A 87 -25.93 1.51 -20.76
CA PHE A 87 -24.80 0.65 -20.38
C PHE A 87 -23.66 1.46 -19.78
N VAL A 88 -22.69 0.77 -19.16
CA VAL A 88 -21.50 1.40 -18.60
C VAL A 88 -20.33 1.24 -19.56
N SER A 89 -19.58 2.33 -19.78
CA SER A 89 -18.34 2.37 -20.54
C SER A 89 -17.15 2.66 -19.62
N LEU A 90 -16.10 1.86 -19.73
CA LEU A 90 -14.88 2.01 -18.96
C LEU A 90 -13.80 2.75 -19.78
N PRO A 91 -12.86 3.49 -19.13
CA PRO A 91 -11.74 4.10 -19.84
C PRO A 91 -10.88 3.03 -20.52
N SER A 92 -10.54 3.27 -21.78
CA SER A 92 -9.85 2.28 -22.60
C SER A 92 -8.42 1.96 -22.13
N ASP A 93 -7.80 2.87 -21.39
CA ASP A 93 -6.50 2.68 -20.73
C ASP A 93 -6.52 1.53 -19.70
N ALA A 94 -7.70 1.10 -19.22
CA ALA A 94 -7.84 0.07 -18.20
C ALA A 94 -7.16 -1.25 -18.59
N LEU A 95 -7.23 -1.66 -19.86
CA LEU A 95 -6.67 -2.94 -20.32
C LEU A 95 -5.36 -2.75 -21.09
N THR A 96 -4.40 -2.00 -20.54
CA THR A 96 -3.08 -1.77 -21.14
C THR A 96 -1.99 -2.59 -20.45
N ASN A 97 -1.06 -3.14 -21.25
CA ASN A 97 0.07 -3.97 -20.81
C ASN A 97 -0.38 -5.14 -19.92
N LEU A 98 -1.23 -6.01 -20.48
CA LEU A 98 -1.77 -7.17 -19.78
C LEU A 98 -1.09 -8.44 -20.25
N GLU A 99 -0.57 -9.20 -19.30
CA GLU A 99 -0.18 -10.59 -19.52
C GLU A 99 -1.37 -11.52 -19.27
N SER A 100 -2.17 -11.28 -18.24
CA SER A 100 -3.35 -12.09 -17.89
C SER A 100 -4.47 -11.19 -17.35
N LEU A 101 -5.70 -11.71 -17.29
CA LEU A 101 -6.88 -10.91 -16.98
C LEU A 101 -7.88 -11.72 -16.14
N SER A 102 -8.36 -11.14 -15.05
CA SER A 102 -9.51 -11.70 -14.33
C SER A 102 -10.58 -10.63 -14.14
N ILE A 103 -11.84 -11.00 -14.35
CA ILE A 103 -13.00 -10.15 -14.12
C ILE A 103 -13.91 -10.84 -13.11
N SER A 104 -14.42 -10.10 -12.13
CA SER A 104 -15.27 -10.61 -11.06
C SER A 104 -16.40 -9.62 -10.78
N GLY A 105 -17.60 -10.06 -10.46
CA GLY A 105 -18.67 -9.14 -10.08
C GLY A 105 -19.94 -9.84 -9.63
N TRP A 106 -20.81 -9.08 -8.97
CA TRP A 106 -22.14 -9.53 -8.56
C TRP A 106 -23.17 -9.08 -9.57
N ILE A 107 -24.03 -10.01 -9.97
CA ILE A 107 -25.15 -9.77 -10.87
C ILE A 107 -26.45 -10.30 -10.25
N TYR A 108 -27.52 -9.51 -10.32
CA TYR A 108 -28.89 -9.95 -10.08
C TYR A 108 -29.61 -9.90 -11.42
N LEU A 109 -29.68 -11.04 -12.10
CA LEU A 109 -30.27 -11.11 -13.44
C LEU A 109 -31.80 -11.04 -13.35
N ARG A 110 -32.45 -10.17 -14.14
CA ARG A 110 -33.92 -10.03 -14.14
C ARG A 110 -34.60 -10.65 -15.37
N SER A 111 -33.86 -10.83 -16.45
CA SER A 111 -34.37 -11.41 -17.71
C SER A 111 -33.65 -12.69 -18.11
N LYS A 112 -34.41 -13.68 -18.58
CA LYS A 112 -33.88 -14.91 -19.21
C LYS A 112 -33.63 -14.76 -20.72
N GLN A 113 -33.69 -13.55 -21.26
CA GLN A 113 -33.46 -13.32 -22.70
C GLN A 113 -32.02 -13.71 -23.09
N PRO A 114 -31.81 -14.63 -24.05
CA PRO A 114 -30.47 -14.99 -24.53
C PRO A 114 -29.77 -13.82 -25.24
N GLY A 115 -28.45 -13.82 -25.24
CA GLY A 115 -27.62 -12.80 -25.91
C GLY A 115 -27.23 -11.59 -25.04
N GLN A 116 -27.81 -11.45 -23.84
CA GLN A 116 -27.40 -10.42 -22.89
C GLN A 116 -25.95 -10.65 -22.40
N ARG A 117 -25.16 -9.58 -22.29
CA ARG A 117 -23.77 -9.62 -21.83
C ARG A 117 -23.62 -8.97 -20.46
N PHE A 118 -23.03 -9.67 -19.51
CA PHE A 118 -22.61 -9.08 -18.25
C PHE A 118 -21.52 -8.02 -18.50
N PHE A 119 -20.49 -8.41 -19.25
CA PHE A 119 -19.53 -7.51 -19.87
C PHE A 119 -19.18 -8.02 -21.27
N ASP A 120 -18.73 -7.11 -22.14
CA ASP A 120 -18.17 -7.42 -23.46
C ASP A 120 -17.04 -6.42 -23.77
N PHE A 121 -15.81 -6.93 -23.75
CA PHE A 121 -14.58 -6.14 -23.86
C PHE A 121 -13.81 -6.54 -25.12
N GLY A 122 -13.43 -5.59 -25.97
CA GLY A 122 -12.78 -5.95 -27.22
C GLY A 122 -12.51 -4.76 -28.12
N LYS A 123 -12.03 -5.06 -29.32
CA LYS A 123 -11.90 -4.08 -30.40
C LYS A 123 -13.17 -3.96 -31.23
N ASP A 124 -13.84 -5.09 -31.47
CA ASP A 124 -15.08 -5.22 -32.23
C ASP A 124 -15.70 -6.62 -32.03
N ALA A 125 -16.84 -6.91 -32.66
CA ALA A 125 -17.54 -8.20 -32.56
C ALA A 125 -16.73 -9.44 -33.02
N SER A 126 -15.63 -9.24 -33.76
CA SER A 126 -14.74 -10.32 -34.21
C SER A 126 -13.53 -10.50 -33.28
N ARG A 127 -13.27 -9.56 -32.37
CA ARG A 127 -12.15 -9.57 -31.43
C ARG A 127 -12.60 -9.04 -30.08
N HIS A 128 -13.14 -9.93 -29.26
CA HIS A 128 -13.71 -9.58 -27.97
C HIS A 128 -13.73 -10.75 -26.99
N PHE A 129 -13.91 -10.41 -25.73
CA PHE A 129 -14.03 -11.30 -24.60
C PHE A 129 -15.25 -10.89 -23.78
N PHE A 130 -16.19 -11.82 -23.59
CA PHE A 130 -17.47 -11.54 -22.95
C PHE A 130 -17.91 -12.65 -21.99
N ALA A 131 -18.85 -12.29 -21.11
CA ALA A 131 -19.60 -13.23 -20.27
C ALA A 131 -21.12 -13.04 -20.49
N ALA A 132 -21.84 -14.13 -20.74
CA ALA A 132 -23.24 -14.17 -21.14
C ALA A 132 -24.06 -15.04 -20.19
N PRO A 133 -24.75 -14.45 -19.18
CA PRO A 133 -25.37 -15.18 -18.07
C PRO A 133 -26.35 -16.30 -18.47
N VAL A 134 -27.04 -16.15 -19.61
CA VAL A 134 -28.02 -17.13 -20.13
C VAL A 134 -27.54 -17.80 -21.43
N GLY A 135 -26.36 -17.40 -21.92
CA GLY A 135 -25.82 -17.84 -23.21
C GLY A 135 -26.07 -16.86 -24.35
N THR A 136 -25.74 -17.30 -25.55
CA THR A 136 -25.91 -16.55 -26.81
C THR A 136 -27.22 -16.95 -27.49
N THR A 137 -27.57 -16.30 -28.59
CA THR A 137 -28.67 -16.74 -29.47
C THR A 137 -28.43 -18.13 -30.08
N SER A 138 -27.18 -18.60 -30.13
CA SER A 138 -26.79 -19.88 -30.74
C SER A 138 -26.58 -21.02 -29.74
N GLN A 139 -26.42 -20.72 -28.45
CA GLN A 139 -26.07 -21.70 -27.42
C GLN A 139 -26.64 -21.24 -26.09
N GLU A 140 -27.44 -22.08 -25.45
CA GLU A 140 -27.94 -21.87 -24.07
C GLU A 140 -26.87 -22.24 -23.04
N GLY A 141 -26.95 -21.63 -21.86
CA GLY A 141 -26.05 -21.87 -20.73
C GLY A 141 -25.11 -20.68 -20.51
N PHE A 142 -24.72 -20.44 -19.26
CA PHE A 142 -23.76 -19.40 -18.93
C PHE A 142 -22.46 -19.63 -19.71
N GLN A 143 -22.07 -18.63 -20.50
CA GLN A 143 -20.88 -18.71 -21.35
C GLN A 143 -19.93 -17.57 -21.07
N SER A 144 -18.65 -17.90 -20.97
CA SER A 144 -17.57 -16.94 -21.19
C SER A 144 -16.86 -17.30 -22.48
N VAL A 145 -16.72 -16.36 -23.41
CA VAL A 145 -16.10 -16.62 -24.72
C VAL A 145 -15.03 -15.59 -25.00
N ILE A 146 -13.90 -16.05 -25.52
CA ILE A 146 -12.84 -15.23 -26.10
C ILE A 146 -12.78 -15.51 -27.60
N THR A 147 -12.92 -14.45 -28.39
CA THR A 147 -12.83 -14.48 -29.86
C THR A 147 -11.58 -13.72 -30.28
N PHE A 148 -10.72 -14.41 -31.03
CA PHE A 148 -9.49 -13.87 -31.61
C PHE A 148 -9.35 -14.48 -33.01
N GLU A 149 -8.88 -13.71 -33.98
CA GLU A 149 -8.89 -14.09 -35.41
C GLU A 149 -10.32 -14.29 -35.99
N LYS A 150 -10.48 -14.31 -37.32
CA LYS A 150 -11.80 -14.22 -37.98
C LYS A 150 -12.77 -15.38 -37.67
N SER A 151 -12.36 -16.43 -36.98
CA SER A 151 -13.19 -17.62 -36.72
C SER A 151 -12.89 -18.42 -35.43
N ALA A 152 -11.82 -18.14 -34.69
CA ALA A 152 -11.52 -18.89 -33.47
C ALA A 152 -12.32 -18.35 -32.27
N LYS A 153 -13.35 -19.10 -31.88
CA LYS A 153 -14.16 -18.87 -30.68
C LYS A 153 -13.86 -19.96 -29.67
N LYS A 154 -13.36 -19.59 -28.49
CA LYS A 154 -13.13 -20.51 -27.38
C LYS A 154 -13.98 -20.08 -26.21
N GLY A 155 -14.70 -21.02 -25.60
CA GLY A 155 -15.61 -20.70 -24.51
C GLY A 155 -15.66 -21.77 -23.44
N ALA A 156 -15.95 -21.33 -22.22
CA ALA A 156 -16.32 -22.18 -21.10
C ALA A 156 -17.84 -22.12 -20.93
N LEU A 157 -18.48 -23.28 -20.90
CA LEU A 157 -19.93 -23.44 -20.77
C LEU A 157 -20.28 -23.95 -19.37
N ALA A 158 -21.33 -23.38 -18.79
CA ALA A 158 -21.88 -23.75 -17.49
C ALA A 158 -23.41 -23.65 -17.52
N PRO A 159 -24.12 -24.15 -16.49
CA PRO A 159 -25.56 -23.95 -16.36
C PRO A 159 -25.97 -22.46 -16.39
N VAL A 160 -27.17 -22.16 -16.88
CA VAL A 160 -27.75 -20.81 -16.92
C VAL A 160 -27.75 -20.18 -15.53
N ILE A 161 -27.40 -18.89 -15.45
CA ILE A 161 -27.49 -18.13 -14.20
C ILE A 161 -28.96 -17.91 -13.83
N GLU A 162 -29.31 -18.25 -12.59
CA GLU A 162 -30.66 -18.07 -12.06
C GLU A 162 -31.07 -16.59 -12.06
N THR A 163 -32.28 -16.32 -12.56
CA THR A 163 -32.90 -15.00 -12.44
C THR A 163 -33.43 -14.75 -11.04
N ASN A 164 -33.57 -13.48 -10.67
CA ASN A 164 -34.14 -13.02 -9.41
C ASN A 164 -33.35 -13.44 -8.16
N LYS A 165 -32.02 -13.53 -8.31
CA LYS A 165 -31.10 -13.84 -7.22
C LYS A 165 -29.73 -13.23 -7.51
N TRP A 166 -29.05 -12.78 -6.44
CA TRP A 166 -27.67 -12.34 -6.53
C TRP A 166 -26.73 -13.53 -6.76
N VAL A 167 -25.96 -13.47 -7.82
CA VAL A 167 -24.94 -14.46 -8.18
C VAL A 167 -23.60 -13.78 -8.38
N HIS A 168 -22.55 -14.34 -7.80
CA HIS A 168 -21.18 -13.92 -8.04
C HIS A 168 -20.58 -14.66 -9.23
N LEU A 169 -20.16 -13.91 -10.24
CA LEU A 169 -19.49 -14.44 -11.42
C LEU A 169 -18.03 -14.00 -11.42
N ALA A 170 -17.14 -14.90 -11.81
CA ALA A 170 -15.78 -14.53 -12.17
C ALA A 170 -15.29 -15.30 -13.40
N VAL A 171 -14.48 -14.67 -14.22
CA VAL A 171 -13.80 -15.29 -15.36
C VAL A 171 -12.32 -14.95 -15.28
N VAL A 172 -11.48 -15.98 -15.36
CA VAL A 172 -10.03 -15.90 -15.22
C VAL A 172 -9.40 -16.35 -16.52
N ILE A 173 -8.63 -15.47 -17.16
CA ILE A 173 -7.78 -15.75 -18.32
C ILE A 173 -6.32 -15.80 -17.84
N ASP A 174 -5.71 -16.96 -18.00
CA ASP A 174 -4.32 -17.24 -17.67
C ASP A 174 -3.57 -17.57 -18.97
N ILE A 175 -2.87 -16.57 -19.50
CA ILE A 175 -2.11 -16.69 -20.75
C ILE A 175 -0.92 -17.65 -20.60
N PRO A 176 -0.11 -17.62 -19.53
CA PRO A 176 0.99 -18.57 -19.35
C PRO A 176 0.56 -20.04 -19.43
N SER A 177 -0.58 -20.39 -18.82
CA SER A 177 -1.15 -21.75 -18.87
C SER A 177 -2.05 -22.01 -20.09
N LYS A 178 -2.39 -20.96 -20.86
CA LYS A 178 -3.35 -20.98 -21.97
C LYS A 178 -4.73 -21.50 -21.55
N THR A 179 -5.20 -21.07 -20.40
CA THR A 179 -6.51 -21.47 -19.87
C THR A 179 -7.43 -20.28 -19.64
N MET A 180 -8.73 -20.51 -19.84
CA MET A 180 -9.78 -19.61 -19.38
C MET A 180 -10.78 -20.40 -18.54
N THR A 181 -10.98 -19.96 -17.29
CA THR A 181 -11.86 -20.62 -16.31
C THR A 181 -12.96 -19.69 -15.86
N THR A 182 -14.17 -20.23 -15.75
CA THR A 182 -15.36 -19.50 -15.32
C THR A 182 -15.88 -20.05 -14.00
N TYR A 183 -16.25 -19.12 -13.12
CA TYR A 183 -16.65 -19.38 -11.75
C TYR A 183 -18.05 -18.82 -11.48
N VAL A 184 -18.84 -19.59 -10.73
CA VAL A 184 -20.14 -19.20 -10.18
C VAL A 184 -20.11 -19.46 -8.69
N GLU A 185 -20.45 -18.47 -7.86
CA GLU A 185 -20.43 -18.58 -6.39
C GLU A 185 -19.11 -19.13 -5.84
N SER A 186 -17.98 -18.67 -6.41
CA SER A 186 -16.59 -19.09 -6.15
C SER A 186 -16.17 -20.48 -6.61
N LYS A 187 -17.07 -21.28 -7.19
CA LYS A 187 -16.75 -22.62 -7.70
C LYS A 187 -16.46 -22.56 -9.21
N PRO A 188 -15.40 -23.23 -9.70
CA PRO A 188 -15.19 -23.36 -11.14
C PRO A 188 -16.33 -24.19 -11.74
N VAL A 189 -16.94 -23.70 -12.81
CA VAL A 189 -18.09 -24.34 -13.49
C VAL A 189 -17.85 -24.60 -14.97
N GLY A 190 -16.78 -24.04 -15.54
CA GLY A 190 -16.35 -24.32 -16.91
C GLY A 190 -14.91 -23.91 -17.13
N GLU A 191 -14.20 -24.64 -17.98
CA GLU A 191 -12.83 -24.36 -18.38
C GLU A 191 -12.69 -24.55 -19.89
N THR A 192 -11.84 -23.75 -20.53
CA THR A 192 -11.38 -23.98 -21.90
C THR A 192 -9.88 -23.78 -22.00
N LYS A 193 -9.26 -24.51 -22.92
CA LYS A 193 -7.81 -24.47 -23.20
C LYS A 193 -7.56 -23.92 -24.61
N ASP A 194 -6.30 -23.66 -24.92
CA ASP A 194 -5.85 -23.17 -26.23
C ASP A 194 -6.44 -21.79 -26.58
N ILE A 195 -6.45 -20.89 -25.59
CA ILE A 195 -6.76 -19.46 -25.75
C ILE A 195 -5.59 -18.72 -26.47
N PRO A 196 -5.70 -17.42 -26.80
CA PRO A 196 -4.64 -16.67 -27.49
C PRO A 196 -3.30 -16.73 -26.75
N LYS A 197 -2.20 -16.46 -27.47
CA LYS A 197 -0.87 -16.36 -26.85
C LYS A 197 -0.68 -15.03 -26.14
N GLU A 198 -1.35 -13.97 -26.59
CA GLU A 198 -1.33 -12.66 -25.96
C GLU A 198 -2.72 -12.01 -25.99
N LEU A 199 -3.04 -11.22 -24.95
CA LEU A 199 -4.31 -10.48 -24.90
C LEU A 199 -4.37 -9.31 -25.90
N THR A 200 -3.23 -8.90 -26.46
CA THR A 200 -3.14 -7.92 -27.54
C THR A 200 -3.84 -8.40 -28.82
N GLU A 201 -3.94 -9.71 -29.03
CA GLU A 201 -4.67 -10.33 -30.15
C GLU A 201 -6.18 -10.07 -30.08
N VAL A 202 -6.71 -9.85 -28.87
CA VAL A 202 -8.14 -9.58 -28.60
C VAL A 202 -8.41 -8.09 -28.46
N PHE A 203 -7.66 -7.39 -27.61
CA PHE A 203 -7.95 -6.00 -27.25
C PHE A 203 -7.20 -4.97 -28.12
N GLY A 204 -6.19 -5.39 -28.89
CA GLY A 204 -5.28 -4.47 -29.58
C GLY A 204 -4.23 -3.84 -28.65
N GLN A 205 -3.23 -3.19 -29.25
CA GLN A 205 -2.10 -2.62 -28.52
C GLN A 205 -2.35 -1.19 -28.02
N GLN A 206 -3.09 -0.39 -28.79
CA GLN A 206 -3.29 1.04 -28.49
C GLN A 206 -4.54 1.28 -27.63
N PRO A 207 -4.50 2.21 -26.66
CA PRO A 207 -5.66 2.51 -25.84
C PRO A 207 -6.88 3.00 -26.62
N GLY A 208 -6.71 3.74 -27.73
CA GLY A 208 -7.83 4.26 -28.52
C GLY A 208 -8.68 3.20 -29.24
N GLU A 209 -8.27 1.93 -29.22
CA GLU A 209 -8.90 0.85 -29.98
C GLU A 209 -9.87 -0.01 -29.15
N LYS A 210 -9.99 0.23 -27.84
CA LYS A 210 -10.67 -0.69 -26.91
C LYS A 210 -12.06 -0.19 -26.53
N MET A 211 -13.06 -1.01 -26.79
CA MET A 211 -14.43 -0.86 -26.28
C MET A 211 -14.62 -1.76 -25.05
N LEU A 212 -14.86 -1.15 -23.90
CA LEU A 212 -14.97 -1.84 -22.61
C LEU A 212 -16.37 -1.59 -22.01
N TYR A 213 -17.32 -2.47 -22.28
CA TYR A 213 -18.71 -2.28 -21.89
C TYR A 213 -19.20 -3.27 -20.84
N ILE A 214 -19.96 -2.77 -19.86
CA ILE A 214 -20.76 -3.57 -18.93
C ILE A 214 -22.22 -3.38 -19.32
N GLY A 215 -22.91 -4.48 -19.64
CA GLY A 215 -24.31 -4.48 -20.01
C GLY A 215 -24.65 -4.24 -21.50
N LYS A 216 -23.65 -4.13 -22.38
CA LYS A 216 -23.83 -4.00 -23.84
C LYS A 216 -22.93 -4.99 -24.58
N SER A 217 -23.49 -5.67 -25.58
CA SER A 217 -22.76 -6.53 -26.52
C SER A 217 -22.05 -5.72 -27.60
N LEU A 218 -20.88 -6.18 -28.03
CA LEU A 218 -20.20 -5.67 -29.23
C LEU A 218 -20.80 -6.26 -30.51
N VAL A 219 -21.59 -7.33 -30.42
CA VAL A 219 -22.31 -7.92 -31.56
C VAL A 219 -23.56 -7.08 -31.87
N PRO A 220 -23.71 -6.56 -33.09
CA PRO A 220 -24.89 -5.77 -33.45
C PRO A 220 -26.19 -6.57 -33.32
N GLY A 221 -27.21 -5.96 -32.72
CA GLY A 221 -28.55 -6.56 -32.57
C GLY A 221 -28.73 -7.43 -31.32
N ASP A 222 -27.67 -7.75 -30.59
CA ASP A 222 -27.77 -8.41 -29.28
C ASP A 222 -28.46 -7.48 -28.25
N PRO A 223 -29.24 -8.04 -27.31
CA PRO A 223 -29.95 -7.25 -26.30
C PRO A 223 -29.03 -6.66 -25.23
N TYR A 224 -29.48 -5.56 -24.62
CA TYR A 224 -28.84 -4.98 -23.44
C TYR A 224 -29.16 -5.78 -22.18
N LEU A 225 -28.30 -5.66 -21.18
CA LEU A 225 -28.46 -6.39 -19.92
C LEU A 225 -29.58 -5.80 -19.06
N ASP A 226 -30.53 -6.64 -18.69
CA ASP A 226 -31.53 -6.39 -17.66
C ASP A 226 -31.10 -7.05 -16.33
N ALA A 227 -30.39 -6.28 -15.51
CA ALA A 227 -29.85 -6.75 -14.25
C ALA A 227 -29.54 -5.63 -13.24
N LEU A 228 -29.41 -5.99 -11.98
CA LEU A 228 -28.67 -5.19 -11.00
C LEU A 228 -27.20 -5.64 -10.97
N VAL A 229 -26.27 -4.70 -10.83
CA VAL A 229 -24.82 -4.96 -10.82
C VAL A 229 -24.18 -4.31 -9.60
N SER A 230 -23.29 -5.05 -8.93
CA SER A 230 -22.49 -4.55 -7.81
C SER A 230 -21.08 -5.13 -7.82
N ASP A 231 -20.14 -4.36 -7.24
CA ASP A 231 -18.76 -4.78 -6.96
C ASP A 231 -18.05 -5.45 -8.16
N PHE A 232 -18.08 -4.80 -9.33
CA PHE A 232 -17.41 -5.24 -10.54
C PHE A 232 -15.91 -4.95 -10.46
N ARG A 233 -15.05 -5.95 -10.66
CA ARG A 233 -13.60 -5.87 -10.45
C ARG A 233 -12.85 -6.43 -11.65
N ILE A 234 -11.72 -5.80 -11.96
CA ILE A 234 -10.82 -6.18 -13.05
C ILE A 234 -9.41 -6.29 -12.46
N TYR A 235 -8.72 -7.38 -12.77
CA TYR A 235 -7.37 -7.68 -12.30
C TYR A 235 -6.44 -8.00 -13.47
N ARG A 236 -5.18 -7.59 -13.39
CA ARG A 236 -4.11 -7.88 -14.37
C ARG A 236 -3.32 -9.15 -14.05
N ILE A 237 -3.88 -10.01 -13.22
CA ILE A 237 -3.31 -11.29 -12.82
C ILE A 237 -4.37 -12.39 -13.00
N PRO A 238 -3.96 -13.65 -13.22
CA PRO A 238 -4.89 -14.76 -13.14
C PRO A 238 -5.21 -15.02 -11.66
N LEU A 239 -6.48 -14.87 -11.26
CA LEU A 239 -6.88 -15.14 -9.89
C LEU A 239 -6.90 -16.64 -9.62
N THR A 240 -6.30 -17.03 -8.50
CA THR A 240 -6.42 -18.41 -7.98
C THR A 240 -7.84 -18.67 -7.49
N VAL A 241 -8.24 -19.95 -7.43
CA VAL A 241 -9.51 -20.39 -6.83
C VAL A 241 -9.68 -19.80 -5.42
N GLY A 242 -8.61 -19.75 -4.62
CA GLY A 242 -8.61 -19.19 -3.29
C GLY A 242 -8.86 -17.68 -3.25
N GLN A 243 -8.34 -16.92 -4.22
CA GLN A 243 -8.61 -15.47 -4.34
C GLN A 243 -10.04 -15.20 -4.77
N VAL A 244 -10.59 -15.96 -5.72
CA VAL A 244 -12.01 -15.87 -6.12
C VAL A 244 -12.92 -16.19 -4.93
N ALA A 245 -12.59 -17.23 -4.16
CA ALA A 245 -13.30 -17.55 -2.92
C ALA A 245 -13.11 -16.48 -1.83
N GLY A 246 -11.95 -15.84 -1.74
CA GLY A 246 -11.70 -14.72 -0.83
C GLY A 246 -12.64 -13.55 -1.12
N ILE A 247 -12.67 -13.10 -2.37
CA ILE A 247 -13.55 -12.03 -2.86
C ILE A 247 -15.02 -12.35 -2.55
N TYR A 248 -15.45 -13.58 -2.87
CA TYR A 248 -16.80 -14.05 -2.59
C TYR A 248 -17.13 -14.05 -1.09
N ASN A 249 -16.26 -14.59 -0.24
CA ASN A 249 -16.52 -14.73 1.19
C ASN A 249 -16.47 -13.39 1.94
N HIS A 250 -15.61 -12.47 1.54
CA HIS A 250 -15.56 -11.13 2.15
C HIS A 250 -16.85 -10.35 1.92
N SER A 251 -17.52 -10.54 0.78
CA SER A 251 -18.80 -9.91 0.51
C SER A 251 -19.99 -10.58 1.24
N GLN A 252 -19.83 -11.82 1.73
CA GLN A 252 -20.86 -12.56 2.48
C GLN A 252 -20.94 -12.19 3.98
N ARG A 253 -19.88 -11.61 4.55
CA ARG A 253 -19.76 -11.41 6.01
C ARG A 253 -20.45 -10.16 6.57
N GLY A 254 -21.13 -9.38 5.72
CA GLY A 254 -21.67 -8.07 6.09
C GLY A 254 -20.56 -7.07 6.45
N ARG A 255 -20.88 -5.77 6.44
CA ARG A 255 -19.95 -4.69 6.87
C ARG A 255 -19.75 -4.66 8.40
N GLY A 256 -19.63 -5.84 9.02
CA GLY A 256 -19.41 -6.02 10.45
C GLY A 256 -17.94 -5.87 10.80
N VAL A 257 -17.67 -4.88 11.64
CA VAL A 257 -16.41 -4.61 12.35
C VAL A 257 -15.83 -5.92 12.88
N ASN A 258 -14.65 -6.33 12.42
CA ASN A 258 -13.84 -7.28 13.17
C ASN A 258 -12.34 -7.13 12.93
N GLU A 259 -11.64 -7.32 14.03
CA GLU A 259 -10.21 -7.23 14.24
C GLU A 259 -9.43 -8.08 13.22
N GLY A 260 -8.65 -7.42 12.39
CA GLY A 260 -7.73 -8.07 11.48
C GLY A 260 -6.33 -7.54 11.71
N THR A 261 -5.60 -8.11 12.67
CA THR A 261 -4.23 -8.53 12.33
C THR A 261 -4.31 -9.15 10.94
N ALA A 262 -3.45 -8.74 9.99
CA ALA A 262 -3.29 -9.47 8.73
C ALA A 262 -3.35 -10.95 9.08
N ASN A 263 -4.40 -11.64 8.62
CA ASN A 263 -4.86 -12.88 9.25
C ASN A 263 -3.88 -14.00 8.83
N THR A 264 -2.71 -14.03 9.48
CA THR A 264 -1.59 -14.97 9.25
C THR A 264 -1.96 -16.42 9.60
N ASN A 265 -3.15 -16.65 10.17
CA ASN A 265 -3.57 -17.95 10.69
C ASN A 265 -4.53 -18.72 9.78
N ARG A 266 -4.97 -18.17 8.63
CA ARG A 266 -5.62 -19.01 7.61
C ARG A 266 -4.56 -19.71 6.79
N ARG A 267 -4.37 -21.02 7.04
CA ARG A 267 -3.71 -21.95 6.11
C ARG A 267 -4.42 -21.87 4.76
N ARG A 268 -3.93 -21.00 3.87
CA ARG A 268 -4.26 -21.02 2.44
C ARG A 268 -3.82 -22.40 1.93
N ALA A 269 -4.66 -23.09 1.17
CA ALA A 269 -4.17 -24.20 0.37
C ALA A 269 -3.14 -23.61 -0.61
N GLU A 270 -1.90 -24.02 -0.43
CA GLU A 270 -0.74 -23.57 -1.18
C GLU A 270 -0.93 -23.75 -2.69
N ASP A 271 -0.53 -22.74 -3.49
CA ASP A 271 -0.38 -22.92 -4.94
C ASP A 271 0.41 -24.20 -5.23
N THR A 272 -0.05 -25.01 -6.18
CA THR A 272 0.61 -26.24 -6.60
C THR A 272 1.85 -25.94 -7.43
N LEU A 273 2.89 -25.40 -6.77
CA LEU A 273 4.24 -25.42 -7.29
C LEU A 273 4.82 -26.84 -7.15
N PRO A 274 5.74 -27.25 -8.03
CA PRO A 274 6.49 -28.48 -7.85
C PRO A 274 7.11 -28.51 -6.45
N ARG A 275 6.73 -29.50 -5.65
CA ARG A 275 7.36 -29.76 -4.35
C ARG A 275 8.42 -30.82 -4.54
N PHE A 276 9.66 -30.46 -4.26
CA PHE A 276 10.74 -31.42 -4.16
C PHE A 276 10.75 -31.99 -2.74
N SER A 277 11.22 -33.24 -2.58
CA SER A 277 11.49 -33.77 -1.25
C SER A 277 12.53 -32.86 -0.58
N PRO A 278 12.45 -32.60 0.75
CA PRO A 278 13.50 -31.86 1.46
C PRO A 278 14.92 -32.42 1.27
N ALA A 279 15.04 -33.71 0.93
CA ALA A 279 16.30 -34.39 0.64
C ALA A 279 16.68 -34.43 -0.86
N THR A 280 15.84 -33.86 -1.75
CA THR A 280 16.20 -33.75 -3.17
C THR A 280 17.23 -32.64 -3.31
N ALA A 281 18.48 -33.03 -3.47
CA ALA A 281 19.58 -32.11 -3.64
C ALA A 281 19.41 -31.29 -4.94
N GLN A 282 19.65 -29.99 -4.81
CA GLN A 282 19.56 -29.00 -5.88
C GLN A 282 20.91 -28.30 -6.00
N LEU A 283 21.30 -27.96 -7.24
CA LEU A 283 22.51 -27.17 -7.54
C LEU A 283 23.77 -27.76 -6.85
N TYR A 284 24.49 -26.92 -6.10
CA TYR A 284 25.77 -27.27 -5.48
C TYR A 284 25.64 -28.27 -4.33
N ASN A 285 24.45 -28.40 -3.71
CA ASN A 285 24.25 -29.32 -2.59
C ASN A 285 24.31 -30.79 -3.03
N ASN A 286 24.17 -31.08 -4.33
CA ASN A 286 24.42 -32.42 -4.91
C ASN A 286 25.86 -32.92 -4.65
N TYR A 287 26.82 -32.01 -4.48
CA TYR A 287 28.23 -32.36 -4.26
C TYR A 287 28.63 -32.30 -2.79
N LEU A 288 27.70 -31.98 -1.88
CA LEU A 288 27.98 -31.80 -0.46
C LEU A 288 28.15 -33.16 0.22
N VAL A 289 29.27 -33.34 0.93
CA VAL A 289 29.58 -34.60 1.65
C VAL A 289 29.78 -34.43 3.14
N GLY A 290 29.85 -33.20 3.64
CA GLY A 290 29.92 -32.96 5.07
C GLY A 290 29.72 -31.49 5.43
N VAL A 291 29.26 -31.26 6.65
CA VAL A 291 29.08 -29.94 7.24
C VAL A 291 29.67 -29.90 8.64
N SER A 292 30.10 -28.72 9.07
CA SER A 292 30.65 -28.53 10.42
C SER A 292 29.58 -28.11 11.42
N ASP A 293 29.73 -28.53 12.67
CA ASP A 293 29.03 -27.94 13.80
C ASP A 293 29.63 -26.57 14.16
N VAL A 294 28.89 -25.77 14.92
CA VAL A 294 29.32 -24.42 15.35
C VAL A 294 29.16 -24.23 16.85
N ASN A 295 30.02 -23.41 17.45
CA ASN A 295 29.87 -22.93 18.82
C ASN A 295 29.39 -21.48 18.78
N VAL A 296 28.36 -21.17 19.57
CA VAL A 296 27.76 -19.82 19.62
C VAL A 296 27.59 -19.41 21.07
N GLU A 297 27.90 -18.16 21.37
CA GLU A 297 27.68 -17.59 22.68
C GLU A 297 26.55 -16.56 22.63
N THR A 298 25.82 -16.47 23.72
CA THR A 298 24.84 -15.41 23.95
C THR A 298 24.81 -15.03 25.43
N GLU A 299 24.05 -14.00 25.76
CA GLU A 299 23.85 -13.53 27.12
C GLU A 299 22.43 -13.81 27.60
N VAL A 300 22.24 -13.95 28.91
CA VAL A 300 20.93 -14.10 29.53
C VAL A 300 19.94 -13.08 28.97
N GLY A 301 18.78 -13.57 28.54
CA GLY A 301 17.70 -12.80 27.93
C GLY A 301 17.85 -12.49 26.45
N ASN A 302 18.99 -12.73 25.80
CA ASN A 302 19.20 -12.47 24.36
C ASN A 302 19.28 -13.79 23.58
N LEU A 303 18.52 -13.95 22.51
CA LEU A 303 18.66 -15.12 21.64
C LEU A 303 20.02 -15.11 20.91
N PRO A 304 20.64 -16.29 20.70
CA PRO A 304 21.92 -16.37 20.00
C PRO A 304 21.79 -15.94 18.52
N ARG A 305 22.85 -15.37 17.96
CA ARG A 305 22.97 -15.18 16.51
C ARG A 305 23.61 -16.42 15.89
N LEU A 306 22.76 -17.27 15.33
CA LEU A 306 23.21 -18.45 14.60
C LEU A 306 23.69 -18.05 13.19
N PRO A 307 24.85 -18.56 12.72
CA PRO A 307 25.41 -18.17 11.43
C PRO A 307 24.56 -18.71 10.29
N ALA A 308 24.16 -17.87 9.33
CA ALA A 308 23.36 -18.30 8.17
C ALA A 308 24.12 -19.26 7.24
N TYR A 309 25.46 -19.26 7.30
CA TYR A 309 26.34 -20.11 6.52
C TYR A 309 27.39 -20.77 7.41
N ILE A 310 27.64 -22.06 7.19
CA ILE A 310 28.63 -22.86 7.93
C ILE A 310 29.65 -23.49 6.98
N PRO A 311 30.87 -23.81 7.45
CA PRO A 311 31.85 -24.54 6.65
C PRO A 311 31.31 -25.89 6.16
N ALA A 312 31.57 -26.19 4.90
CA ALA A 312 31.12 -27.41 4.23
C ALA A 312 32.24 -28.05 3.42
N SER A 313 32.15 -29.38 3.27
CA SER A 313 33.03 -30.18 2.43
C SER A 313 32.26 -30.67 1.21
N TYR A 314 32.83 -30.46 0.03
CA TYR A 314 32.23 -30.85 -1.25
C TYR A 314 33.18 -31.77 -2.03
N ASN A 315 32.62 -32.66 -2.85
CA ASN A 315 33.38 -33.48 -3.79
C ASN A 315 34.02 -32.60 -4.90
N ASN A 316 35.05 -33.13 -5.58
CA ASN A 316 35.72 -32.51 -6.75
C ASN A 316 36.41 -31.14 -6.52
N LYS A 317 37.32 -31.06 -5.54
CA LYS A 317 38.26 -29.92 -5.31
C LYS A 317 37.64 -28.55 -4.99
N VAL A 318 36.34 -28.48 -4.69
CA VAL A 318 35.70 -27.25 -4.19
C VAL A 318 36.18 -26.97 -2.76
N LYS A 319 37.20 -26.12 -2.60
CA LYS A 319 37.81 -25.76 -1.30
C LYS A 319 37.22 -24.44 -0.77
N GLY A 320 36.96 -24.38 0.54
CA GLY A 320 36.60 -23.15 1.24
C GLY A 320 35.12 -22.75 1.13
N SER A 321 34.26 -23.63 0.62
CA SER A 321 32.85 -23.31 0.40
C SER A 321 32.04 -23.40 1.69
N LYS A 322 31.24 -22.37 1.95
CA LYS A 322 30.22 -22.40 2.99
C LYS A 322 28.90 -22.90 2.40
N VAL A 323 28.11 -23.56 3.22
CA VAL A 323 26.74 -23.96 2.86
C VAL A 323 25.73 -23.18 3.68
N ARG A 324 24.60 -22.86 3.06
CA ARG A 324 23.46 -22.24 3.73
C ARG A 324 22.83 -23.23 4.70
N VAL A 325 22.62 -22.81 5.94
CA VAL A 325 21.92 -23.58 6.97
C VAL A 325 20.63 -22.88 7.38
N LEU A 326 19.59 -23.67 7.59
CA LEU A 326 18.31 -23.21 8.13
C LEU A 326 18.21 -23.65 9.59
N TRP A 327 18.31 -22.68 10.49
CA TRP A 327 18.16 -22.90 11.92
C TRP A 327 16.70 -22.76 12.36
N PRO A 328 16.27 -23.45 13.43
CA PRO A 328 15.04 -23.12 14.12
C PRO A 328 15.00 -21.66 14.54
N ALA A 329 13.87 -20.98 14.29
CA ALA A 329 13.69 -19.58 14.60
C ALA A 329 12.64 -19.44 15.73
N PRO A 330 13.03 -19.48 17.02
CA PRO A 330 12.09 -19.36 18.13
C PRO A 330 11.37 -18.00 18.11
N THR A 331 10.13 -17.99 18.61
CA THR A 331 9.30 -16.77 18.72
C THR A 331 9.42 -16.09 20.07
N ASP A 332 10.18 -16.68 20.99
CA ASP A 332 10.47 -16.15 22.31
C ASP A 332 11.90 -16.42 22.78
N ASN A 333 12.29 -15.79 23.89
CA ASN A 333 13.60 -15.91 24.52
C ASN A 333 13.58 -16.75 25.83
N SER A 334 12.56 -17.58 26.05
CA SER A 334 12.44 -18.38 27.29
C SER A 334 13.63 -19.31 27.52
N GLY A 335 14.20 -19.87 26.44
CA GLY A 335 15.35 -20.78 26.49
C GLY A 335 16.69 -20.14 26.91
N VAL A 336 16.75 -18.80 27.03
CA VAL A 336 17.97 -18.06 27.39
C VAL A 336 17.79 -17.22 28.66
N LEU A 337 16.75 -17.44 29.46
CA LEU A 337 16.49 -16.66 30.68
C LEU A 337 17.44 -16.99 31.84
N LYS A 338 18.26 -18.04 31.72
CA LYS A 338 19.23 -18.46 32.73
C LYS A 338 20.56 -18.85 32.06
N PRO A 339 21.71 -18.67 32.74
CA PRO A 339 22.98 -19.21 32.26
C PRO A 339 22.92 -20.73 32.10
N GLY A 340 23.61 -21.26 31.11
CA GLY A 340 23.60 -22.69 30.81
C GLY A 340 23.98 -22.96 29.36
N ASN A 341 23.97 -24.25 28.99
CA ASN A 341 24.31 -24.68 27.63
C ASN A 341 23.15 -25.48 27.04
N PHE A 342 22.90 -25.32 25.74
CA PHE A 342 21.94 -26.12 24.99
C PHE A 342 22.39 -26.31 23.55
N THR A 343 21.79 -27.28 22.84
CA THR A 343 22.09 -27.54 21.44
C THR A 343 20.90 -27.18 20.56
N VAL A 344 21.16 -26.52 19.44
CA VAL A 344 20.19 -26.27 18.38
C VAL A 344 20.58 -27.06 17.15
N THR A 345 19.67 -27.85 16.59
CA THR A 345 19.91 -28.62 15.36
C THR A 345 19.35 -27.85 14.16
N GLY A 346 20.20 -27.57 13.17
CA GLY A 346 19.83 -26.96 11.90
C GLY A 346 19.58 -28.01 10.82
N ARG A 347 19.19 -27.55 9.63
CA ARG A 347 19.07 -28.38 8.42
C ARG A 347 19.73 -27.71 7.22
N ILE A 348 20.19 -28.52 6.27
CA ILE A 348 20.72 -28.05 4.99
C ILE A 348 19.71 -28.38 3.88
N PRO A 349 19.19 -27.37 3.15
CA PRO A 349 18.26 -27.59 2.03
C PRO A 349 18.74 -28.65 1.03
N GLY A 350 17.90 -29.60 0.68
CA GLY A 350 18.21 -30.64 -0.29
C GLY A 350 19.10 -31.77 0.24
N THR A 351 19.31 -31.92 1.55
CA THR A 351 20.15 -32.99 2.13
C THR A 351 19.62 -33.44 3.49
N ASP A 352 20.11 -34.57 3.99
CA ASP A 352 19.81 -35.06 5.34
C ASP A 352 20.80 -34.56 6.42
N PHE A 353 21.70 -33.62 6.07
CA PHE A 353 22.67 -33.08 7.04
C PHE A 353 21.99 -32.24 8.13
N GLN A 354 22.37 -32.52 9.38
CA GLN A 354 21.83 -31.89 10.59
C GLN A 354 22.96 -31.23 11.41
N PRO A 355 23.52 -30.09 10.97
CA PRO A 355 24.55 -29.39 11.73
C PRO A 355 24.02 -28.96 13.09
N LYS A 356 24.87 -29.02 14.12
CA LYS A 356 24.56 -28.62 15.49
C LYS A 356 25.21 -27.28 15.82
N ALA A 357 24.46 -26.43 16.51
CA ALA A 357 24.98 -25.25 17.18
C ALA A 357 24.97 -25.50 18.69
N PHE A 358 26.16 -25.54 19.29
CA PHE A 358 26.34 -25.60 20.74
C PHE A 358 26.29 -24.19 21.30
N VAL A 359 25.21 -23.86 22.01
CA VAL A 359 24.95 -22.52 22.54
C VAL A 359 25.34 -22.44 24.01
N ILE A 360 26.15 -21.44 24.35
CA ILE A 360 26.54 -21.09 25.71
C ILE A 360 25.85 -19.79 26.10
N VAL A 361 24.99 -19.82 27.12
CA VAL A 361 24.33 -18.65 27.70
C VAL A 361 25.15 -18.15 28.89
N LYS A 362 25.78 -17.00 28.73
CA LYS A 362 26.56 -16.32 29.76
C LYS A 362 25.69 -15.37 30.57
N ALA A 363 26.12 -15.04 31.79
CA ALA A 363 25.48 -13.98 32.58
C ALA A 363 25.43 -12.67 31.78
N ALA A 364 24.33 -11.93 31.92
CA ALA A 364 24.14 -10.66 31.23
C ALA A 364 25.24 -9.66 31.61
N LYS A 365 25.86 -9.04 30.61
CA LYS A 365 26.80 -7.93 30.82
C LYS A 365 26.08 -6.60 30.66
N LYS A 366 26.66 -5.53 31.21
CA LYS A 366 26.20 -4.18 30.92
C LYS A 366 26.33 -3.94 29.42
N ALA A 367 25.22 -3.66 28.75
CA ALA A 367 25.22 -3.46 27.31
C ALA A 367 26.06 -2.23 26.94
N THR A 368 27.07 -2.43 26.10
CA THR A 368 27.84 -1.36 25.46
C THR A 368 27.58 -1.42 23.96
N ALA A 369 27.09 -0.33 23.39
CA ALA A 369 26.89 -0.20 21.95
C ALA A 369 28.04 0.61 21.33
N PRO A 370 28.34 0.42 20.02
CA PRO A 370 29.47 1.06 19.38
C PRO A 370 29.25 2.57 19.19
N GLY A 371 30.30 3.36 19.35
CA GLY A 371 30.32 4.75 18.92
C GLY A 371 30.43 4.88 17.39
N LEU A 372 30.04 6.04 16.86
CA LEU A 372 30.18 6.35 15.44
C LEU A 372 31.66 6.42 15.04
N LYS A 373 32.08 5.62 14.05
CA LYS A 373 33.46 5.60 13.55
C LYS A 373 33.63 6.22 12.16
N LEU A 374 32.56 6.25 11.36
CA LEU A 374 32.54 6.73 9.99
C LEU A 374 31.30 7.61 9.78
N ALA A 375 31.44 8.64 8.94
CA ALA A 375 30.35 9.49 8.50
C ALA A 375 30.28 9.50 6.97
N THR A 376 29.09 9.71 6.43
CA THR A 376 28.87 9.83 4.98
C THR A 376 29.38 11.17 4.46
N PHE A 377 29.85 11.20 3.22
CA PHE A 377 30.04 12.45 2.49
C PHE A 377 28.68 13.07 2.15
N ASN A 378 28.61 14.41 2.21
CA ASN A 378 27.45 15.14 1.72
C ASN A 378 27.39 15.05 0.18
N LEU A 379 26.19 15.17 -0.40
CA LEU A 379 26.01 15.08 -1.86
C LEU A 379 26.83 16.13 -2.64
N ASN A 380 27.07 17.31 -2.05
CA ASN A 380 27.90 18.36 -2.66
C ASN A 380 29.42 18.07 -2.59
N GLN A 381 29.83 17.01 -1.88
CA GLN A 381 31.22 16.56 -1.77
C GLN A 381 31.52 15.39 -2.73
N VAL A 382 30.53 14.88 -3.47
CA VAL A 382 30.68 13.73 -4.36
C VAL A 382 30.23 14.10 -5.76
N SER A 383 31.11 13.94 -6.75
CA SER A 383 30.79 14.18 -8.16
C SER A 383 30.89 12.90 -8.97
N LEU A 384 29.85 12.62 -9.78
CA LEU A 384 29.87 11.53 -10.75
C LEU A 384 30.68 11.96 -11.98
N GLN A 385 31.69 11.16 -12.31
CA GLN A 385 32.55 11.38 -13.49
C GLN A 385 32.13 10.49 -14.65
N THR A 386 32.48 10.92 -15.86
CA THR A 386 32.40 10.08 -17.06
C THR A 386 33.32 8.87 -16.93
N THR A 387 33.10 7.87 -17.78
CA THR A 387 34.00 6.72 -17.88
C THR A 387 35.38 7.17 -18.39
N ALA A 388 36.38 6.28 -18.29
CA ALA A 388 37.71 6.55 -18.85
C ALA A 388 37.69 6.86 -20.36
N GLN A 389 36.64 6.43 -21.07
CA GLN A 389 36.42 6.67 -22.51
C GLN A 389 35.60 7.96 -22.78
N GLY A 390 35.28 8.74 -21.75
CA GLY A 390 34.52 9.98 -21.88
C GLY A 390 33.00 9.81 -22.01
N SER A 391 32.48 8.58 -21.97
CA SER A 391 31.04 8.33 -22.03
C SER A 391 30.36 8.54 -20.66
N LYS A 392 29.04 8.81 -20.67
CA LYS A 392 28.27 8.88 -19.42
C LYS A 392 28.24 7.49 -18.76
N SER A 393 28.51 7.44 -17.46
CA SER A 393 28.30 6.23 -16.69
C SER A 393 26.80 5.97 -16.49
N LYS A 394 26.43 4.73 -16.13
CA LYS A 394 25.03 4.41 -15.87
C LYS A 394 24.42 5.23 -14.73
N PHE A 395 25.24 5.61 -13.75
CA PHE A 395 24.83 6.50 -12.66
C PHE A 395 24.54 7.93 -13.17
N ILE A 396 25.37 8.46 -14.09
CA ILE A 396 25.11 9.76 -14.72
C ILE A 396 23.82 9.70 -15.55
N GLU A 397 23.62 8.68 -16.37
CA GLU A 397 22.39 8.54 -17.16
C GLU A 397 21.13 8.50 -16.28
N ASN A 398 21.17 7.72 -15.20
CA ASN A 398 20.05 7.59 -14.28
C ASN A 398 19.80 8.89 -13.50
N ARG A 399 20.88 9.56 -13.02
CA ARG A 399 20.79 10.87 -12.39
C ARG A 399 20.19 11.89 -13.34
N ASP A 400 20.72 12.02 -14.55
CA ASP A 400 20.28 13.01 -15.53
C ASP A 400 18.81 12.77 -15.90
N LYS A 401 18.40 11.51 -16.09
CA LYS A 401 16.98 11.16 -16.31
C LYS A 401 16.12 11.66 -15.14
N PHE A 402 16.50 11.35 -13.91
CA PHE A 402 15.73 11.75 -12.73
C PHE A 402 15.67 13.27 -12.57
N VAL A 403 16.83 13.94 -12.57
CA VAL A 403 16.95 15.38 -12.30
C VAL A 403 16.29 16.20 -13.41
N ASN A 404 16.48 15.86 -14.68
CA ASN A 404 15.87 16.59 -15.80
C ASN A 404 14.34 16.41 -15.84
N THR A 405 13.83 15.26 -15.40
CA THR A 405 12.39 15.07 -15.23
C THR A 405 11.87 15.87 -14.04
N LEU A 406 12.59 15.87 -12.92
CA LEU A 406 12.21 16.60 -11.71
C LEU A 406 12.17 18.12 -11.94
N ALA A 407 13.12 18.68 -12.71
CA ALA A 407 13.13 20.09 -13.09
C ALA A 407 11.80 20.53 -13.76
N LYS A 408 11.27 19.71 -14.66
CA LYS A 408 10.02 20.00 -15.40
C LYS A 408 8.75 19.96 -14.56
N THR A 409 8.83 19.57 -13.28
CA THR A 409 7.65 19.48 -12.41
C THR A 409 7.14 20.87 -11.98
N ASP A 410 5.83 21.00 -11.83
CA ASP A 410 5.18 22.19 -11.27
C ASP A 410 5.00 22.03 -9.73
N PRO A 411 5.66 22.85 -8.90
CA PRO A 411 5.48 22.85 -7.45
C PRO A 411 4.02 23.04 -7.01
N ASN A 412 3.18 23.70 -7.81
CA ASN A 412 1.78 23.91 -7.46
C ASN A 412 0.98 22.62 -7.42
N SER A 413 1.33 21.62 -8.21
CA SER A 413 0.69 20.29 -8.13
C SER A 413 0.90 19.65 -6.76
N PHE A 414 2.09 19.84 -6.17
CA PHE A 414 2.44 19.31 -4.85
C PHE A 414 1.87 20.15 -3.70
N LEU A 415 1.61 21.45 -3.90
CA LEU A 415 0.99 22.33 -2.89
C LEU A 415 -0.54 22.32 -2.95
N TYR A 416 -1.12 21.72 -4.00
CA TYR A 416 -2.55 21.79 -4.28
C TYR A 416 -3.39 21.36 -3.09
N MET A 417 -3.10 20.18 -2.52
CA MET A 417 -3.91 19.60 -1.44
C MET A 417 -3.75 20.33 -0.11
N PHE A 418 -2.61 20.99 0.12
CA PHE A 418 -2.43 21.87 1.28
C PHE A 418 -3.31 23.10 1.17
N ARG A 419 -3.30 23.78 0.01
CA ARG A 419 -4.19 24.92 -0.24
C ARG A 419 -5.66 24.51 -0.15
N HIS A 420 -6.02 23.34 -0.69
CA HIS A 420 -7.38 22.79 -0.61
C HIS A 420 -7.83 22.59 0.83
N ALA A 421 -7.03 21.92 1.67
CA ALA A 421 -7.36 21.71 3.07
C ALA A 421 -7.52 23.04 3.83
N PHE A 422 -6.65 24.01 3.58
CA PHE A 422 -6.73 25.32 4.22
C PHE A 422 -7.74 26.28 3.56
N GLY A 423 -8.57 25.80 2.64
CA GLY A 423 -9.58 26.60 1.94
C GLY A 423 -9.01 27.76 1.10
N GLN A 424 -7.74 27.67 0.70
CA GLN A 424 -7.04 28.70 -0.06
C GLN A 424 -7.27 28.54 -1.57
N LYS A 425 -7.28 29.67 -2.28
CA LYS A 425 -7.40 29.69 -3.74
C LYS A 425 -6.17 29.04 -4.38
N GLN A 426 -6.40 28.27 -5.43
CA GLN A 426 -5.31 27.71 -6.25
C GLN A 426 -4.78 28.76 -7.23
N PRO A 427 -3.47 28.80 -7.49
CA PRO A 427 -2.92 29.57 -8.60
C PRO A 427 -3.55 29.16 -9.93
N GLU A 428 -3.63 30.09 -10.87
CA GLU A 428 -4.17 29.83 -12.20
C GLU A 428 -3.38 28.72 -12.91
N GLY A 429 -4.09 27.78 -13.54
CA GLY A 429 -3.48 26.65 -14.23
C GLY A 429 -2.97 25.52 -13.34
N ALA A 430 -2.96 25.66 -12.02
CA ALA A 430 -2.50 24.60 -11.11
C ALA A 430 -3.37 23.34 -11.22
N LYS A 431 -2.72 22.19 -11.45
CA LYS A 431 -3.39 20.88 -11.57
C LYS A 431 -3.03 19.98 -10.38
N PRO A 432 -4.01 19.33 -9.73
CA PRO A 432 -3.72 18.40 -8.65
C PRO A 432 -3.00 17.15 -9.16
N LEU A 433 -2.21 16.53 -8.30
CA LEU A 433 -1.74 15.16 -8.51
C LEU A 433 -2.92 14.17 -8.47
N GLY A 434 -2.76 13.03 -9.17
CA GLY A 434 -3.74 11.95 -9.19
C GLY A 434 -3.45 10.86 -8.16
N VAL A 435 -4.09 9.70 -8.33
CA VAL A 435 -3.77 8.46 -7.60
C VAL A 435 -3.82 8.68 -6.07
N TRP A 436 -2.71 8.54 -5.34
CA TRP A 436 -2.70 8.59 -3.88
C TRP A 436 -2.71 10.00 -3.31
N ASP A 437 -2.42 11.00 -4.15
CA ASP A 437 -2.51 12.42 -3.81
C ASP A 437 -3.76 13.10 -4.36
N SER A 438 -4.70 12.31 -4.90
CA SER A 438 -5.98 12.83 -5.36
C SER A 438 -6.78 13.47 -4.20
N ARG A 439 -7.73 14.34 -4.53
CA ARG A 439 -8.58 15.02 -3.54
C ARG A 439 -9.32 14.06 -2.62
N ALA A 440 -9.73 12.90 -3.12
CA ALA A 440 -10.52 11.92 -2.36
C ALA A 440 -9.66 11.01 -1.47
N THR A 441 -8.34 10.98 -1.69
CA THR A 441 -7.47 9.99 -1.05
C THR A 441 -6.96 10.49 0.31
N LYS A 442 -6.98 9.59 1.30
CA LYS A 442 -6.60 9.87 2.70
C LYS A 442 -5.09 9.93 2.94
N LEU A 443 -4.27 9.54 1.95
CA LEU A 443 -2.81 9.60 2.01
C LEU A 443 -2.22 10.91 1.45
N ARG A 444 -3.06 11.76 0.82
CA ARG A 444 -2.63 12.97 0.12
C ARG A 444 -1.71 13.85 0.96
N GLY A 445 -0.75 14.50 0.31
CA GLY A 445 0.36 15.25 0.91
C GLY A 445 1.65 14.44 1.08
N HIS A 446 1.59 13.11 0.94
CA HIS A 446 2.79 12.28 1.08
C HIS A 446 3.78 12.52 -0.06
N ALA A 447 3.30 12.67 -1.31
CA ALA A 447 4.17 12.99 -2.43
C ALA A 447 4.82 14.37 -2.26
N THR A 448 4.14 15.34 -1.65
CA THR A 448 4.71 16.66 -1.34
C THR A 448 5.92 16.56 -0.43
N GLY A 449 5.86 15.71 0.60
CA GLY A 449 7.00 15.45 1.48
C GLY A 449 8.18 14.81 0.74
N HIS A 450 7.91 13.78 -0.08
CA HIS A 450 8.94 13.18 -0.94
C HIS A 450 9.53 14.17 -1.95
N TYR A 451 8.69 15.06 -2.50
CA TYR A 451 9.11 16.07 -3.45
C TYR A 451 10.09 17.06 -2.82
N LEU A 452 9.82 17.51 -1.58
CA LEU A 452 10.75 18.36 -0.81
C LEU A 452 12.13 17.70 -0.65
N THR A 453 12.18 16.43 -0.23
CA THR A 453 13.44 15.67 -0.17
C THR A 453 14.10 15.58 -1.55
N ALA A 454 13.34 15.25 -2.60
CA ALA A 454 13.88 15.08 -3.94
C ALA A 454 14.52 16.36 -4.49
N ILE A 455 13.86 17.52 -4.33
CA ILE A 455 14.42 18.80 -4.78
C ILE A 455 15.59 19.26 -3.91
N ALA A 456 15.61 18.94 -2.61
CA ALA A 456 16.75 19.20 -1.73
C ALA A 456 17.99 18.39 -2.13
N GLN A 457 17.82 17.09 -2.39
CA GLN A 457 18.89 16.23 -2.87
C GLN A 457 19.34 16.60 -4.29
N ALA A 458 18.42 17.00 -5.16
CA ALA A 458 18.76 17.51 -6.49
C ALA A 458 19.60 18.78 -6.39
N TYR A 459 19.16 19.78 -5.61
CA TYR A 459 19.94 21.00 -5.33
C TYR A 459 21.36 20.70 -4.84
N ALA A 460 21.50 19.76 -3.89
CA ALA A 460 22.80 19.40 -3.32
C ALA A 460 23.72 18.66 -4.31
N SER A 461 23.14 17.90 -5.26
CA SER A 461 23.88 17.05 -6.20
C SER A 461 24.13 17.67 -7.58
N THR A 462 23.45 18.78 -7.91
CA THR A 462 23.60 19.48 -9.21
C THR A 462 24.62 20.62 -9.18
N GLY A 463 25.59 20.59 -8.26
CA GLY A 463 26.64 21.61 -8.21
C GLY A 463 27.46 21.77 -9.51
N TYR A 464 27.44 20.74 -10.38
CA TYR A 464 28.04 20.74 -11.72
C TYR A 464 27.25 21.55 -12.77
N ASP A 465 26.00 21.91 -12.49
CA ASP A 465 25.12 22.70 -13.36
C ASP A 465 24.41 23.78 -12.53
N LYS A 466 24.93 25.01 -12.59
CA LYS A 466 24.45 26.12 -11.77
C LYS A 466 23.05 26.60 -12.14
N THR A 467 22.64 26.45 -13.40
CA THR A 467 21.29 26.78 -13.84
C THR A 467 20.29 25.85 -13.18
N LEU A 468 20.57 24.54 -13.26
CA LEU A 468 19.74 23.50 -12.69
C LEU A 468 19.73 23.54 -11.16
N GLN A 469 20.88 23.81 -10.54
CA GLN A 469 20.97 24.04 -9.09
C GLN A 469 20.11 25.24 -8.66
N ASN A 470 20.18 26.36 -9.37
CA ASN A 470 19.37 27.54 -9.06
C ASN A 470 17.86 27.26 -9.25
N GLU A 471 17.48 26.49 -10.27
CA GLU A 471 16.09 26.06 -10.46
C GLU A 471 15.54 25.30 -9.25
N PHE A 472 16.31 24.34 -8.70
CA PHE A 472 15.87 23.62 -7.50
C PHE A 472 15.87 24.49 -6.25
N ALA A 473 16.78 25.45 -6.13
CA ALA A 473 16.75 26.43 -5.04
C ALA A 473 15.44 27.23 -5.06
N GLN A 474 15.03 27.74 -6.23
CA GLN A 474 13.78 28.48 -6.39
C GLN A 474 12.55 27.61 -6.08
N LYS A 475 12.54 26.35 -6.51
CA LYS A 475 11.45 25.41 -6.17
C LYS A 475 11.39 25.14 -4.67
N MET A 476 12.52 24.94 -3.99
CA MET A 476 12.57 24.76 -2.53
C MET A 476 12.00 25.98 -1.80
N ASP A 477 12.44 27.18 -2.15
CA ASP A 477 11.97 28.42 -1.52
C ASP A 477 10.47 28.61 -1.74
N TYR A 478 9.97 28.37 -2.96
CA TYR A 478 8.54 28.48 -3.25
C TYR A 478 7.70 27.50 -2.42
N MET A 479 8.13 26.24 -2.36
CA MET A 479 7.47 25.20 -1.56
C MET A 479 7.46 25.58 -0.07
N VAL A 480 8.62 25.93 0.50
CA VAL A 480 8.74 26.26 1.92
C VAL A 480 7.98 27.52 2.27
N ASN A 481 8.04 28.57 1.46
CA ASN A 481 7.30 29.81 1.73
C ASN A 481 5.79 29.58 1.74
N THR A 482 5.25 28.82 0.77
CA THR A 482 3.82 28.50 0.75
C THR A 482 3.42 27.67 1.98
N LEU A 483 4.18 26.63 2.31
CA LEU A 483 3.90 25.80 3.49
C LEU A 483 4.04 26.60 4.79
N TYR A 484 4.99 27.53 4.86
CA TYR A 484 5.16 28.42 5.98
C TYR A 484 3.91 29.27 6.19
N GLU A 485 3.46 29.98 5.16
CA GLU A 485 2.24 30.80 5.21
C GLU A 485 1.03 30.01 5.71
N LEU A 486 0.80 28.80 5.16
CA LEU A 486 -0.29 27.93 5.59
C LEU A 486 -0.14 27.49 7.06
N SER A 487 1.07 27.09 7.48
CA SER A 487 1.33 26.64 8.85
C SER A 487 1.07 27.73 9.88
N GLN A 488 1.23 29.00 9.48
CA GLN A 488 1.00 30.15 10.35
C GLN A 488 -0.49 30.45 10.56
N LEU A 489 -1.40 29.84 9.80
CA LEU A 489 -2.86 30.00 9.95
C LEU A 489 -3.44 29.11 11.05
N SER A 490 -2.87 27.91 11.26
CA SER A 490 -3.45 26.93 12.17
C SER A 490 -3.42 27.38 13.63
N GLY A 491 -4.56 27.23 14.31
CA GLY A 491 -4.69 27.56 15.73
C GLY A 491 -4.56 29.06 16.05
N LYS A 492 -4.94 29.92 15.11
CA LYS A 492 -5.03 31.38 15.26
C LYS A 492 -6.37 31.90 14.73
N PRO A 493 -6.88 33.06 15.18
CA PRO A 493 -8.10 33.66 14.65
C PRO A 493 -8.06 33.81 13.12
N LYS A 494 -9.16 33.48 12.44
CA LYS A 494 -9.31 33.72 11.00
C LYS A 494 -9.26 35.21 10.68
N GLU A 495 -10.00 36.01 11.45
CA GLU A 495 -10.12 37.46 11.31
C GLU A 495 -10.26 38.10 12.71
N GLY A 496 -9.53 39.19 12.96
CA GLY A 496 -9.61 39.97 14.21
C GLY A 496 -9.47 39.12 15.49
N ASN A 497 -10.38 39.33 16.44
CA ASN A 497 -10.44 38.61 17.73
C ASN A 497 -11.43 37.42 17.70
N GLY A 498 -11.67 36.82 16.52
CA GLY A 498 -12.59 35.68 16.40
C GLY A 498 -12.15 34.45 17.21
N SER A 499 -13.11 33.62 17.62
CA SER A 499 -12.85 32.37 18.37
C SER A 499 -12.00 31.38 17.57
N TYR A 500 -11.09 30.71 18.26
CA TYR A 500 -10.15 29.76 17.68
C TYR A 500 -9.67 28.75 18.73
N VAL A 501 -9.08 27.64 18.28
CA VAL A 501 -8.48 26.63 19.17
C VAL A 501 -7.01 26.50 18.88
N SER A 502 -6.19 27.05 19.78
CA SER A 502 -4.73 27.00 19.66
C SER A 502 -4.12 25.73 20.23
N ASP A 503 -4.76 25.10 21.22
CA ASP A 503 -4.25 23.87 21.85
C ASP A 503 -4.46 22.65 20.91
N PRO A 504 -3.38 22.00 20.43
CA PRO A 504 -3.47 20.77 19.67
C PRO A 504 -4.30 19.67 20.32
N ALA A 505 -4.37 19.58 21.65
CA ALA A 505 -5.14 18.56 22.35
C ALA A 505 -6.65 18.86 22.39
N ALA A 506 -7.06 20.11 22.16
CA ALA A 506 -8.45 20.58 22.27
C ALA A 506 -9.17 20.74 20.92
N VAL A 507 -8.55 20.31 19.80
CA VAL A 507 -9.15 20.37 18.46
C VAL A 507 -10.56 19.75 18.49
N PRO A 508 -11.62 20.47 18.10
CA PRO A 508 -13.00 19.96 18.11
C PRO A 508 -13.33 19.19 16.82
N PRO A 509 -14.44 18.43 16.80
CA PRO A 509 -15.04 17.95 15.55
C PRO A 509 -15.32 19.09 14.56
N GLY A 510 -15.43 18.75 13.27
CA GLY A 510 -15.72 19.75 12.23
C GLY A 510 -17.07 20.44 12.42
N PRO A 511 -17.24 21.67 11.90
CA PRO A 511 -18.52 22.37 11.96
C PRO A 511 -19.67 21.52 11.44
N GLY A 512 -20.77 21.43 12.21
CA GLY A 512 -21.94 20.62 11.86
C GLY A 512 -21.78 19.11 12.03
N LYS A 513 -20.65 18.63 12.56
CA LYS A 513 -20.39 17.20 12.79
C LYS A 513 -20.48 16.85 14.28
N THR A 514 -21.06 15.69 14.59
CA THR A 514 -21.14 15.15 15.96
C THR A 514 -19.86 14.41 16.38
N GLY A 515 -18.97 14.09 15.43
CA GLY A 515 -17.72 13.38 15.66
C GLY A 515 -16.68 13.66 14.56
N TYR A 516 -15.53 13.00 14.68
CA TYR A 516 -14.45 13.08 13.70
C TYR A 516 -14.71 12.10 12.56
N ASP A 517 -14.44 12.54 11.34
CA ASP A 517 -14.47 11.69 10.17
C ASP A 517 -13.37 12.09 9.19
N SER A 518 -13.09 11.20 8.24
CA SER A 518 -12.06 11.36 7.22
C SER A 518 -12.67 11.62 5.83
N ASP A 519 -13.84 12.28 5.78
CA ASP A 519 -14.46 12.70 4.53
C ASP A 519 -13.73 13.92 3.96
N LEU A 520 -13.00 13.69 2.88
CA LEU A 520 -12.16 14.67 2.20
C LEU A 520 -12.81 15.22 0.92
N SER A 521 -14.08 14.90 0.66
CA SER A 521 -14.82 15.43 -0.48
C SER A 521 -15.00 16.94 -0.40
N ASP A 522 -15.09 17.62 -1.55
CA ASP A 522 -15.17 19.08 -1.62
C ASP A 522 -16.35 19.67 -0.85
N THR A 523 -17.43 18.90 -0.65
CA THR A 523 -18.63 19.31 0.09
C THR A 523 -18.58 19.01 1.58
N ALA A 524 -17.63 18.19 2.05
CA ALA A 524 -17.60 17.69 3.43
C ALA A 524 -16.29 17.93 4.18
N ILE A 525 -15.21 18.24 3.45
CA ILE A 525 -13.93 18.61 4.05
C ILE A 525 -14.12 19.87 4.90
N ARG A 526 -13.63 19.81 6.14
CA ARG A 526 -13.58 20.98 7.01
C ARG A 526 -12.38 21.84 6.64
N ASN A 527 -12.57 23.16 6.60
CA ASN A 527 -11.51 24.15 6.30
C ASN A 527 -11.36 25.17 7.45
N ASP A 528 -11.83 24.83 8.65
CA ASP A 528 -11.80 25.66 9.86
C ASP A 528 -10.42 25.62 10.54
N TYR A 529 -9.36 25.89 9.78
CA TYR A 529 -7.97 25.75 10.21
C TYR A 529 -7.60 26.52 11.49
N TRP A 530 -8.35 27.57 11.82
CA TRP A 530 -8.22 28.31 13.07
C TRP A 530 -8.47 27.44 14.31
N ASN A 531 -9.11 26.28 14.15
CA ASN A 531 -9.40 25.32 15.23
C ASN A 531 -8.48 24.09 15.27
N TRP A 532 -7.46 23.99 14.40
CA TRP A 532 -6.66 22.77 14.27
C TRP A 532 -5.45 22.69 15.21
N GLY A 533 -5.31 23.66 16.12
CA GLY A 533 -4.17 23.77 17.01
C GLY A 533 -2.94 24.39 16.33
N LYS A 534 -2.15 25.11 17.12
CA LYS A 534 -0.96 25.81 16.65
C LYS A 534 0.10 24.83 16.15
N GLY A 535 0.69 25.13 15.00
CA GLY A 535 1.77 24.34 14.39
C GLY A 535 1.30 23.15 13.56
N PHE A 536 -0.01 22.93 13.42
CA PHE A 536 -0.54 21.92 12.50
C PHE A 536 -0.32 22.35 11.04
N ILE A 537 0.15 21.42 10.23
CA ILE A 537 0.07 21.51 8.78
C ILE A 537 0.08 20.11 8.17
N SER A 538 -0.86 19.88 7.26
CA SER A 538 -0.97 18.68 6.43
C SER A 538 -1.84 19.01 5.22
N ALA A 539 -1.86 18.12 4.23
CA ALA A 539 -2.75 18.20 3.08
C ALA A 539 -4.20 17.77 3.41
N TYR A 540 -4.51 17.47 4.67
CA TYR A 540 -5.86 17.18 5.16
C TYR A 540 -6.04 17.66 6.61
N PRO A 541 -7.28 17.84 7.09
CA PRO A 541 -7.58 18.24 8.47
C PRO A 541 -7.10 17.21 9.51
N PRO A 542 -6.96 17.60 10.79
CA PRO A 542 -6.36 16.77 11.83
C PRO A 542 -7.14 15.49 12.19
N ASP A 543 -8.39 15.37 11.73
CA ASP A 543 -9.34 14.31 12.10
C ASP A 543 -8.75 12.89 12.01
N GLN A 544 -7.96 12.57 10.98
CA GLN A 544 -7.36 11.23 10.85
C GLN A 544 -6.44 10.86 12.01
N PHE A 545 -5.68 11.83 12.56
CA PHE A 545 -4.81 11.62 13.71
C PHE A 545 -5.65 11.33 14.96
N ILE A 546 -6.70 12.11 15.17
CA ILE A 546 -7.62 11.99 16.32
C ILE A 546 -8.41 10.68 16.25
N MET A 547 -8.78 10.27 15.04
CA MET A 547 -9.44 8.99 14.79
C MET A 547 -8.50 7.81 15.09
N LEU A 548 -7.22 7.90 14.73
CA LEU A 548 -6.23 6.86 15.06
C LEU A 548 -6.06 6.69 16.58
N GLU A 549 -5.98 7.81 17.32
CA GLU A 549 -5.93 7.81 18.79
C GLU A 549 -7.16 7.11 19.41
N LYS A 550 -8.29 7.10 18.69
CA LYS A 550 -9.53 6.41 19.05
C LYS A 550 -9.68 5.01 18.43
N GLY A 551 -8.61 4.48 17.83
CA GLY A 551 -8.56 3.11 17.31
C GLY A 551 -9.09 2.91 15.89
N ALA A 552 -9.27 3.99 15.11
CA ALA A 552 -9.69 3.88 13.71
C ALA A 552 -8.73 3.00 12.90
N LYS A 553 -9.31 2.28 11.93
CA LYS A 553 -8.61 1.28 11.13
C LYS A 553 -8.38 1.77 9.70
N TYR A 554 -7.52 1.06 8.99
CA TYR A 554 -7.20 1.37 7.61
C TYR A 554 -8.41 1.14 6.69
N GLY A 555 -8.63 2.07 5.77
CA GLY A 555 -9.59 1.92 4.67
C GLY A 555 -10.12 3.27 4.15
N GLY A 556 -11.10 3.23 3.26
CA GLY A 556 -11.62 4.42 2.57
C GLY A 556 -12.91 5.01 3.18
N GLN A 557 -13.48 4.39 4.21
CA GLN A 557 -14.74 4.84 4.81
C GLN A 557 -14.53 6.15 5.57
N LYS A 558 -15.61 6.89 5.84
CA LYS A 558 -15.56 8.12 6.64
C LYS A 558 -15.09 7.85 8.07
N ASN A 559 -15.31 6.64 8.59
CA ASN A 559 -14.84 6.20 9.91
C ASN A 559 -13.49 5.45 9.85
N GLN A 560 -12.84 5.40 8.68
CA GLN A 560 -11.54 4.77 8.47
C GLN A 560 -10.49 5.81 8.07
N ILE A 561 -9.21 5.46 8.18
CA ILE A 561 -8.09 6.38 7.94
C ILE A 561 -7.02 5.73 7.07
N TRP A 562 -6.03 6.51 6.65
CA TRP A 562 -4.87 5.97 5.95
C TRP A 562 -3.57 6.63 6.43
N ALA A 563 -2.82 5.90 7.26
CA ALA A 563 -1.44 6.18 7.67
C ALA A 563 -1.11 7.68 7.93
N PRO A 564 -1.82 8.37 8.84
CA PRO A 564 -1.69 9.82 8.96
C PRO A 564 -0.28 10.26 9.40
N TYR A 565 0.36 9.49 10.28
CA TYR A 565 1.74 9.77 10.70
C TYR A 565 2.79 9.42 9.63
N TYR A 566 2.51 8.48 8.72
CA TYR A 566 3.37 8.24 7.56
C TYR A 566 3.45 9.47 6.65
N THR A 567 2.30 10.09 6.35
CA THR A 567 2.25 11.32 5.55
C THR A 567 3.00 12.44 6.25
N LEU A 568 2.76 12.62 7.56
CA LEU A 568 3.43 13.64 8.35
C LEU A 568 4.95 13.44 8.39
N HIS A 569 5.41 12.20 8.49
CA HIS A 569 6.83 11.84 8.39
C HIS A 569 7.43 12.33 7.07
N LYS A 570 6.79 12.12 5.92
CA LYS A 570 7.35 12.58 4.62
C LYS A 570 7.53 14.08 4.58
N ILE A 571 6.53 14.81 5.08
CA ILE A 571 6.57 16.27 5.12
C ILE A 571 7.71 16.74 6.04
N LEU A 572 7.83 16.15 7.23
CA LEU A 572 8.91 16.46 8.18
C LEU A 572 10.28 16.14 7.59
N ALA A 573 10.48 14.94 7.04
CA ALA A 573 11.75 14.54 6.41
C ALA A 573 12.15 15.54 5.31
N GLY A 574 11.22 15.88 4.42
CA GLY A 574 11.46 16.85 3.35
C GLY A 574 11.81 18.25 3.86
N LEU A 575 11.15 18.76 4.89
CA LEU A 575 11.48 20.05 5.50
C LEU A 575 12.87 20.03 6.16
N LEU A 576 13.23 18.94 6.83
CA LEU A 576 14.56 18.78 7.43
C LEU A 576 15.65 18.68 6.36
N ASP A 577 15.41 17.95 5.29
CA ASP A 577 16.37 17.82 4.18
C ASP A 577 16.60 19.19 3.52
N VAL A 578 15.53 19.98 3.28
CA VAL A 578 15.67 21.36 2.81
C VAL A 578 16.49 22.21 3.79
N TYR A 579 16.22 22.12 5.09
CA TYR A 579 16.99 22.86 6.10
C TYR A 579 18.47 22.46 6.11
N GLU A 580 18.79 21.17 6.08
CA GLU A 580 20.17 20.69 6.16
C GLU A 580 21.01 21.08 4.92
N VAL A 581 20.41 21.16 3.72
CA VAL A 581 21.14 21.54 2.50
C VAL A 581 21.22 23.05 2.25
N SER A 582 20.28 23.85 2.78
CA SER A 582 20.17 25.29 2.46
C SER A 582 20.25 26.23 3.67
N GLY A 583 20.07 25.72 4.89
CA GLY A 583 19.94 26.54 6.10
C GLY A 583 18.58 27.25 6.24
N ASN A 584 17.58 26.95 5.39
CA ASN A 584 16.29 27.64 5.37
C ASN A 584 15.55 27.55 6.73
N LYS A 585 15.55 28.65 7.48
CA LYS A 585 15.01 28.69 8.85
C LYS A 585 13.50 28.53 8.92
N LYS A 586 12.76 28.92 7.88
CA LYS A 586 11.31 28.70 7.80
C LYS A 586 10.99 27.21 7.75
N ALA A 587 11.77 26.41 7.01
CA ALA A 587 11.60 24.96 6.95
C ALA A 587 11.74 24.32 8.35
N LEU A 588 12.77 24.72 9.10
CA LEU A 588 12.98 24.25 10.48
C LEU A 588 11.88 24.72 11.45
N GLU A 589 11.36 25.94 11.26
CA GLU A 589 10.26 26.45 12.08
C GLU A 589 8.97 25.65 11.86
N ILE A 590 8.61 25.36 10.60
CA ILE A 590 7.45 24.50 10.28
C ILE A 590 7.63 23.13 10.92
N ALA A 591 8.80 22.49 10.71
CA ALA A 591 9.09 21.19 11.29
C ALA A 591 9.00 21.19 12.83
N SER A 592 9.50 22.25 13.49
CA SER A 592 9.37 22.44 14.94
C SER A 592 7.92 22.61 15.39
N GLY A 593 7.11 23.37 14.64
CA GLY A 593 5.68 23.54 14.88
C GLY A 593 4.94 22.20 14.82
N MET A 594 5.19 21.42 13.77
CA MET A 594 4.62 20.08 13.59
C MET A 594 5.04 19.14 14.73
N GLY A 595 6.33 19.11 15.09
CA GLY A 595 6.84 18.29 16.19
C GLY A 595 6.18 18.63 17.53
N ASN A 596 6.00 19.92 17.82
CA ASN A 596 5.31 20.37 19.04
C ASN A 596 3.81 20.00 19.03
N TRP A 597 3.15 20.11 17.87
CA TRP A 597 1.76 19.71 17.72
C TRP A 597 1.58 18.21 18.02
N VAL A 598 2.46 17.37 17.45
CA VAL A 598 2.48 15.92 17.69
C VAL A 598 2.77 15.60 19.15
N TYR A 599 3.79 16.21 19.75
CA TYR A 599 4.11 16.01 21.16
C TYR A 599 2.93 16.32 22.07
N THR A 600 2.27 17.46 21.85
CA THR A 600 1.15 17.92 22.68
C THR A 600 0.01 16.91 22.67
N ARG A 601 -0.29 16.31 21.50
CA ARG A 601 -1.33 15.28 21.39
C ARG A 601 -0.88 13.93 21.96
N LEU A 602 0.20 13.37 21.42
CA LEU A 602 0.61 12.01 21.76
C LEU A 602 1.05 11.86 23.23
N SER A 603 1.53 12.94 23.88
CA SER A 603 1.84 12.90 25.32
C SER A 603 0.60 12.75 26.22
N LYS A 604 -0.61 12.90 25.67
CA LYS A 604 -1.88 12.67 26.39
C LYS A 604 -2.46 11.28 26.11
N VAL A 605 -1.90 10.53 25.16
CA VAL A 605 -2.39 9.21 24.79
C VAL A 605 -1.80 8.16 25.75
N PRO A 606 -2.63 7.30 26.38
CA PRO A 606 -2.12 6.24 27.24
C PRO A 606 -1.17 5.28 26.50
N THR A 607 -0.16 4.77 27.20
CA THR A 607 0.85 3.86 26.62
C THR A 607 0.23 2.64 25.94
N ASP A 608 -0.78 2.01 26.55
CA ASP A 608 -1.48 0.86 25.95
C ASP A 608 -2.17 1.21 24.63
N THR A 609 -2.67 2.44 24.50
CA THR A 609 -3.27 2.94 23.28
C THR A 609 -2.21 3.18 22.20
N LEU A 610 -1.06 3.76 22.55
CA LEU A 610 0.08 3.91 21.63
C LEU A 610 0.56 2.55 21.12
N ILE A 611 0.69 1.56 22.00
CA ILE A 611 1.05 0.19 21.62
C ILE A 611 0.04 -0.36 20.60
N LYS A 612 -1.27 -0.22 20.84
CA LYS A 612 -2.31 -0.66 19.89
C LYS A 612 -2.27 0.10 18.57
N MET A 613 -2.02 1.41 18.60
CA MET A 613 -1.91 2.25 17.40
C MET A 613 -0.78 1.75 16.51
N TRP A 614 0.45 1.65 17.02
CA TRP A 614 1.65 1.31 16.24
C TRP A 614 1.65 -0.13 15.72
N ASN A 615 0.88 -1.02 16.35
CA ASN A 615 0.67 -2.40 15.89
C ASN A 615 -0.53 -2.56 14.95
N THR A 616 -1.27 -1.49 14.65
CA THR A 616 -2.38 -1.54 13.69
C THR A 616 -1.84 -1.51 12.25
N TYR A 617 -2.28 -2.46 11.43
CA TYR A 617 -1.91 -2.57 10.02
C TYR A 617 -2.30 -1.31 9.23
N ILE A 618 -1.31 -0.68 8.58
CA ILE A 618 -1.38 0.54 7.73
C ILE A 618 -1.90 1.79 8.46
N ALA A 619 -3.03 1.76 9.17
CA ALA A 619 -3.52 2.92 9.92
C ALA A 619 -2.52 3.37 10.99
N GLY A 620 -1.82 2.42 11.62
CA GLY A 620 -0.74 2.66 12.56
C GLY A 620 0.62 2.97 11.92
N GLU A 621 0.72 3.00 10.59
CA GLU A 621 1.98 3.26 9.92
C GLU A 621 2.39 4.73 10.14
N PHE A 622 3.55 4.90 10.78
CA PHE A 622 4.15 6.21 11.04
C PHE A 622 5.44 6.45 10.25
N GLY A 623 5.85 5.51 9.38
CA GLY A 623 7.14 5.57 8.71
C GLY A 623 8.30 5.78 9.71
N GLY A 624 9.16 6.77 9.45
CA GLY A 624 10.29 7.14 10.31
C GLY A 624 10.00 8.36 11.19
N MET A 625 8.80 8.47 11.78
CA MET A 625 8.52 9.57 12.73
C MET A 625 9.51 9.59 13.90
N ASN A 626 9.91 8.43 14.42
CA ASN A 626 10.96 8.33 15.42
C ASN A 626 12.32 8.86 14.91
N GLU A 627 12.67 8.56 13.65
CA GLU A 627 13.87 9.08 12.99
C GLU A 627 13.88 10.61 12.90
N VAL A 628 12.85 11.20 12.28
CA VAL A 628 12.81 12.67 12.05
C VAL A 628 12.73 13.45 13.36
N MET A 629 12.10 12.90 14.39
CA MET A 629 12.05 13.52 15.72
C MET A 629 13.39 13.41 16.46
N ALA A 630 14.13 12.31 16.31
CA ALA A 630 15.49 12.19 16.81
C ALA A 630 16.47 13.12 16.07
N ARG A 631 16.37 13.21 14.73
CA ARG A 631 17.10 14.21 13.90
C ARG A 631 16.80 15.63 14.37
N MET A 632 15.53 15.94 14.63
CA MET A 632 15.11 17.24 15.16
C MET A 632 15.73 17.56 16.53
N TYR A 633 15.81 16.59 17.43
CA TYR A 633 16.51 16.77 18.70
C TYR A 633 18.01 17.06 18.48
N ARG A 634 18.67 16.32 17.58
CA ARG A 634 20.07 16.58 17.19
C ARG A 634 20.29 18.00 16.64
N ILE A 635 19.35 18.51 15.85
CA ILE A 635 19.44 19.85 15.25
C ILE A 635 19.15 20.97 16.25
N THR A 636 18.21 20.77 17.17
CA THR A 636 17.64 21.86 17.99
C THR A 636 17.96 21.80 19.48
N GLY A 637 18.39 20.65 19.99
CA GLY A 637 18.59 20.40 21.42
C GLY A 637 17.31 20.37 22.27
N LYS A 638 16.11 20.51 21.68
CA LYS A 638 14.85 20.59 22.43
C LYS A 638 14.40 19.21 22.90
N SER A 639 14.36 18.99 24.23
CA SER A 639 14.03 17.70 24.84
C SER A 639 12.66 17.12 24.41
N ASN A 640 11.67 17.97 24.11
CA ASN A 640 10.37 17.51 23.60
C ASN A 640 10.49 16.74 22.28
N HIS A 641 11.47 17.06 21.42
CA HIS A 641 11.66 16.30 20.18
C HIS A 641 12.12 14.87 20.46
N LEU A 642 13.06 14.68 21.40
CA LEU A 642 13.48 13.34 21.82
C LEU A 642 12.32 12.56 22.46
N LYS A 643 11.59 13.18 23.39
CA LYS A 643 10.40 12.56 23.99
C LYS A 643 9.38 12.14 22.93
N THR A 644 9.20 12.97 21.89
CA THR A 644 8.31 12.64 20.77
C THR A 644 8.82 11.44 19.97
N ALA A 645 10.12 11.36 19.71
CA ALA A 645 10.71 10.18 19.05
C ALA A 645 10.37 8.89 19.81
N GLN A 646 10.48 8.93 21.15
CA GLN A 646 10.18 7.78 22.03
C GLN A 646 8.68 7.44 22.08
N LEU A 647 7.79 8.41 21.89
CA LEU A 647 6.34 8.13 21.76
C LEU A 647 6.00 7.30 20.51
N PHE A 648 6.89 7.26 19.51
CA PHE A 648 6.78 6.42 18.32
C PHE A 648 7.50 5.07 18.46
N ASP A 649 8.00 4.71 19.64
CA ASP A 649 8.57 3.39 19.83
C ASP A 649 7.48 2.32 19.66
N ASN A 650 7.69 1.42 18.70
CA ASN A 650 6.83 0.25 18.55
C ASN A 650 7.23 -0.78 19.60
N ILE A 651 6.82 -0.54 20.86
CA ILE A 651 7.22 -1.31 22.04
C ILE A 651 7.08 -2.81 21.80
N ARG A 652 5.98 -3.28 21.20
CA ARG A 652 5.79 -4.71 20.90
C ARG A 652 6.88 -5.29 20.00
N VAL A 653 7.23 -4.62 18.91
CA VAL A 653 8.22 -5.13 17.95
C VAL A 653 9.65 -4.93 18.48
N PHE A 654 9.94 -3.76 19.07
CA PHE A 654 11.27 -3.39 19.54
C PHE A 654 11.65 -4.10 20.83
N PHE A 655 10.75 -4.12 21.81
CA PHE A 655 11.03 -4.47 23.20
C PHE A 655 10.14 -5.59 23.74
N GLY A 656 9.12 -6.01 22.96
CA GLY A 656 8.12 -7.01 23.32
C GLY A 656 7.05 -6.49 24.28
N ASP A 657 7.45 -5.79 25.33
CA ASP A 657 6.58 -5.24 26.38
C ASP A 657 7.18 -3.96 26.97
N THR A 658 6.45 -3.31 27.88
CA THR A 658 6.88 -2.08 28.56
C THR A 658 8.02 -2.28 29.55
N ALA A 659 8.34 -3.53 29.93
CA ALA A 659 9.48 -3.88 30.78
C ALA A 659 10.72 -4.28 29.96
N HIS A 660 10.62 -4.25 28.63
CA HIS A 660 11.68 -4.57 27.67
C HIS A 660 12.28 -5.96 27.87
N THR A 661 11.44 -6.95 28.20
CA THR A 661 11.91 -8.32 28.49
C THR A 661 12.18 -9.15 27.23
N HIS A 662 11.79 -8.65 26.05
CA HIS A 662 11.66 -9.43 24.83
C HIS A 662 11.94 -8.57 23.56
N GLY A 663 11.50 -9.01 22.39
CA GLY A 663 11.49 -8.25 21.14
C GLY A 663 12.83 -8.19 20.42
N LEU A 664 12.92 -7.32 19.42
CA LEU A 664 14.14 -7.19 18.61
C LEU A 664 15.37 -6.79 19.42
N ALA A 665 15.20 -6.01 20.49
CA ALA A 665 16.30 -5.67 21.40
C ALA A 665 16.95 -6.92 22.03
N LYS A 666 16.20 -8.03 22.14
CA LYS A 666 16.66 -9.34 22.64
C LYS A 666 16.86 -10.37 21.53
N ASN A 667 16.99 -9.92 20.28
CA ASN A 667 17.14 -10.75 19.08
C ASN A 667 15.95 -11.69 18.81
N VAL A 668 14.77 -11.39 19.38
CA VAL A 668 13.53 -12.09 19.06
C VAL A 668 12.87 -11.46 17.84
N ASP A 669 12.53 -12.31 16.89
CA ASP A 669 11.97 -11.90 15.62
C ASP A 669 10.45 -11.79 15.68
N LEU A 670 9.98 -10.55 15.92
CA LEU A 670 8.57 -10.21 16.03
C LEU A 670 7.99 -9.51 14.80
N PHE A 671 8.75 -9.37 13.70
CA PHE A 671 8.26 -8.75 12.47
C PHE A 671 7.83 -9.76 11.39
N ARG A 672 7.82 -11.05 11.73
CA ARG A 672 7.27 -12.14 10.92
C ARG A 672 5.87 -11.83 10.41
N GLY A 673 5.68 -11.92 9.09
CA GLY A 673 4.37 -11.68 8.46
C GLY A 673 3.89 -10.22 8.48
N LEU A 674 4.65 -9.29 9.08
CA LEU A 674 4.26 -7.89 9.16
C LEU A 674 4.57 -7.15 7.85
N HIS A 675 3.86 -6.04 7.62
CA HIS A 675 4.08 -5.14 6.48
C HIS A 675 5.50 -4.58 6.49
N ALA A 676 6.30 -4.88 5.49
CA ALA A 676 7.74 -4.61 5.49
C ALA A 676 8.03 -3.11 5.54
N ASN A 677 7.44 -2.35 4.62
CA ASN A 677 7.69 -0.90 4.53
C ASN A 677 7.15 -0.11 5.73
N GLN A 678 6.19 -0.68 6.48
CA GLN A 678 5.72 -0.04 7.73
C GLN A 678 6.78 -0.14 8.82
N HIS A 679 7.57 -1.22 8.86
CA HIS A 679 8.48 -1.52 9.97
C HIS A 679 9.96 -1.17 9.68
N ILE A 680 10.41 -1.22 8.42
CA ILE A 680 11.79 -0.88 8.05
C ILE A 680 12.17 0.56 8.50
N PRO A 681 11.37 1.61 8.21
CA PRO A 681 11.69 2.97 8.65
C PRO A 681 11.71 3.12 10.17
N GLN A 682 10.93 2.32 10.91
CA GLN A 682 10.94 2.33 12.38
C GLN A 682 12.29 1.83 12.89
N ALA A 683 12.81 0.75 12.31
CA ALA A 683 14.14 0.22 12.64
C ALA A 683 15.25 1.23 12.30
N VAL A 684 15.14 1.94 11.17
CA VAL A 684 16.04 3.07 10.84
C VAL A 684 15.96 4.18 11.90
N GLY A 685 14.76 4.55 12.34
CA GLY A 685 14.61 5.54 13.40
C GLY A 685 15.18 5.11 14.76
N SER A 686 15.26 3.79 15.04
CA SER A 686 15.93 3.31 16.24
C SER A 686 17.43 3.61 16.22
N ILE A 687 18.13 3.50 15.08
CA ILE A 687 19.56 3.83 15.03
C ILE A 687 19.83 5.33 15.20
N GLU A 688 18.97 6.20 14.67
CA GLU A 688 19.10 7.65 14.91
C GLU A 688 18.74 8.01 16.36
N THR A 689 17.79 7.31 16.98
CA THR A 689 17.48 7.49 18.41
C THR A 689 18.65 7.03 19.28
N TYR A 690 19.33 5.94 18.92
CA TYR A 690 20.58 5.53 19.56
C TYR A 690 21.64 6.62 19.46
N ARG A 691 21.84 7.21 18.28
CA ARG A 691 22.83 8.27 18.04
C ARG A 691 22.70 9.44 19.00
N VAL A 692 21.48 9.80 19.39
CA VAL A 692 21.23 10.96 20.27
C VAL A 692 21.05 10.61 21.75
N THR A 693 20.84 9.34 22.09
CA THR A 693 20.63 8.88 23.48
C THR A 693 21.77 8.06 24.05
N SER A 694 22.59 7.45 23.20
CA SER A 694 23.54 6.38 23.55
C SER A 694 22.89 5.17 24.26
N ASN A 695 21.57 4.98 24.16
CA ASN A 695 20.89 3.82 24.76
C ASN A 695 21.11 2.56 23.89
N PRO A 696 21.84 1.55 24.39
CA PRO A 696 22.23 0.37 23.60
C PRO A 696 21.06 -0.50 23.14
N GLU A 697 19.87 -0.41 23.73
CA GLU A 697 18.72 -1.19 23.28
C GLU A 697 18.25 -0.78 21.88
N TYR A 698 18.25 0.52 21.57
CA TYR A 698 17.93 1.00 20.22
C TYR A 698 18.94 0.51 19.17
N PHE A 699 20.23 0.48 19.52
CA PHE A 699 21.24 -0.12 18.65
C PHE A 699 20.94 -1.61 18.41
N LYS A 700 20.63 -2.36 19.47
CA LYS A 700 20.30 -3.79 19.35
C LYS A 700 19.07 -4.03 18.47
N VAL A 701 18.04 -3.17 18.54
CA VAL A 701 16.87 -3.24 17.66
C VAL A 701 17.31 -3.15 16.19
N ALA A 702 18.04 -2.10 15.81
CA ALA A 702 18.50 -1.89 14.44
C ALA A 702 19.42 -3.03 13.96
N ASP A 703 20.39 -3.42 14.79
CA ASP A 703 21.41 -4.42 14.44
C ASP A 703 20.80 -5.83 14.30
N ASN A 704 19.92 -6.24 15.22
CA ASN A 704 19.20 -7.52 15.10
C ASN A 704 18.22 -7.51 13.93
N PHE A 705 17.52 -6.40 13.67
CA PHE A 705 16.63 -6.27 12.52
C PHE A 705 17.41 -6.44 11.21
N TRP A 706 18.51 -5.69 11.04
CA TRP A 706 19.36 -5.77 9.84
C TRP A 706 19.93 -7.18 9.64
N TYR A 707 20.48 -7.77 10.71
CA TYR A 707 21.03 -9.13 10.66
C TYR A 707 19.99 -10.13 10.16
N LYS A 708 18.79 -10.13 10.74
CA LYS A 708 17.71 -11.04 10.32
C LYS A 708 17.23 -10.72 8.91
N MET A 709 17.04 -9.46 8.57
CA MET A 709 16.55 -9.06 7.25
C MET A 709 17.47 -9.57 6.13
N VAL A 710 18.76 -9.28 6.23
CA VAL A 710 19.77 -9.68 5.23
C VAL A 710 19.89 -11.18 5.12
N ASN A 711 19.85 -11.88 6.25
CA ASN A 711 20.07 -13.32 6.24
C ASN A 711 18.80 -14.08 5.91
N ASP A 712 17.63 -13.70 6.40
CA ASP A 712 16.44 -14.58 6.43
C ASP A 712 15.29 -14.11 5.52
N TYR A 713 15.34 -12.88 5.01
CA TYR A 713 14.22 -12.23 4.32
C TYR A 713 14.56 -11.61 2.96
N MET A 714 15.84 -11.54 2.59
CA MET A 714 16.30 -10.77 1.44
C MET A 714 16.49 -11.67 0.21
N TYR A 715 15.91 -11.25 -0.91
CA TYR A 715 16.14 -11.87 -2.22
C TYR A 715 17.52 -11.47 -2.79
N SER A 716 18.00 -12.19 -3.79
CA SER A 716 19.31 -11.96 -4.42
C SER A 716 19.52 -10.53 -4.95
N ILE A 717 18.44 -9.85 -5.37
CA ILE A 717 18.49 -8.45 -5.83
C ILE A 717 18.53 -7.42 -4.69
N GLY A 718 18.52 -7.86 -3.42
CA GLY A 718 18.49 -7.02 -2.23
C GLY A 718 17.09 -6.60 -1.76
N GLY A 719 16.04 -6.98 -2.50
CA GLY A 719 14.65 -6.71 -2.14
C GLY A 719 14.16 -7.55 -0.95
N VAL A 720 13.13 -7.07 -0.26
CA VAL A 720 12.39 -7.76 0.80
C VAL A 720 10.89 -7.61 0.55
N ALA A 721 10.05 -8.25 1.38
CA ALA A 721 8.60 -8.43 1.19
C ALA A 721 8.26 -9.56 0.19
N GLY A 722 7.11 -9.54 -0.50
CA GLY A 722 6.78 -10.58 -1.48
C GLY A 722 6.36 -11.93 -0.87
N ALA A 723 5.93 -11.96 0.39
CA ALA A 723 5.66 -13.21 1.08
C ALA A 723 4.56 -14.05 0.42
N ARG A 724 4.82 -15.35 0.33
CA ARG A 724 3.81 -16.37 0.04
C ARG A 724 2.97 -16.70 1.27
N ASN A 725 3.59 -16.63 2.45
CA ASN A 725 2.95 -16.85 3.73
C ASN A 725 3.31 -15.69 4.67
N PRO A 726 2.37 -14.76 5.00
CA PRO A 726 1.04 -14.64 4.40
C PRO A 726 1.17 -14.30 2.91
N ALA A 727 0.16 -14.63 2.10
CA ALA A 727 0.17 -14.31 0.67
C ALA A 727 -0.11 -12.81 0.46
N ASN A 728 0.90 -12.00 0.72
CA ASN A 728 0.84 -10.54 0.62
C ASN A 728 2.21 -10.03 0.14
N ALA A 729 2.20 -9.34 -0.99
CA ALA A 729 3.40 -8.83 -1.64
C ALA A 729 4.15 -7.77 -0.80
N GLU A 730 3.51 -7.21 0.23
CA GLU A 730 4.07 -6.15 1.07
C GLU A 730 4.54 -6.66 2.43
N CYS A 731 4.31 -7.94 2.75
CA CYS A 731 4.67 -8.52 4.04
C CYS A 731 6.00 -9.29 3.99
N PHE A 732 6.71 -9.31 5.11
CA PHE A 732 7.75 -10.30 5.37
C PHE A 732 7.18 -11.71 5.38
N THR A 733 8.00 -12.72 5.11
CA THR A 733 7.58 -14.11 5.30
C THR A 733 7.25 -14.37 6.78
N ALA A 734 6.25 -15.20 7.05
CA ALA A 734 5.85 -15.57 8.40
C ALA A 734 6.88 -16.50 9.06
N GLN A 735 7.63 -17.22 8.24
CA GLN A 735 8.71 -18.09 8.69
C GLN A 735 10.04 -17.57 8.11
N PRO A 736 11.01 -17.21 8.96
CA PRO A 736 12.32 -16.76 8.51
C PRO A 736 13.07 -17.85 7.75
N GLY A 737 13.86 -17.48 6.74
CA GLY A 737 14.73 -18.40 6.02
C GLY A 737 14.02 -19.34 5.05
N THR A 738 12.68 -19.33 4.99
CA THR A 738 11.93 -20.20 4.06
C THR A 738 12.18 -19.88 2.58
N LEU A 739 12.66 -18.67 2.28
CA LEU A 739 13.09 -18.28 0.94
C LEU A 739 14.20 -19.18 0.38
N TYR A 740 15.00 -19.80 1.26
CA TYR A 740 16.14 -20.63 0.88
C TYR A 740 15.86 -22.15 1.00
N GLU A 741 14.62 -22.55 1.28
CA GLU A 741 14.25 -23.97 1.49
C GLU A 741 14.50 -24.87 0.29
N ASN A 742 14.47 -24.31 -0.91
CA ASN A 742 14.69 -25.05 -2.15
C ASN A 742 16.16 -25.00 -2.62
N GLY A 743 17.07 -24.45 -1.81
CA GLY A 743 18.49 -24.35 -2.17
C GLY A 743 18.85 -23.23 -3.15
N PHE A 744 17.88 -22.38 -3.53
CA PHE A 744 18.16 -21.11 -4.20
C PHE A 744 18.69 -20.12 -3.16
N ALA A 745 19.99 -19.83 -3.21
CA ALA A 745 20.66 -18.80 -2.41
C ALA A 745 21.49 -17.90 -3.33
#